data_AF-A0A8R1TR88-F1
#
_entry.id   AF-A0A8R1TR88-F1
#
_cell.length_a   1.000
_cell.length_b   1.000
_cell.length_c   1.000
_cell.angle_alpha   90.00
_cell.angle_beta   90.00
_cell.angle_gamma   90.00
#
_symmetry.space_group_name_H-M   'P 1'
#
loop_
_entity.id
_entity.type
_entity.pdbx_description
1 polymer ?
#
loop_
_entity_poly.entity_id
_entity_poly.type
_entity_poly.pdbx_seq_one_letter_code
_entity_poly.pdbx_strand_id
1 'polypeptide(L)'
;MDIFFSYLFIITILQLSKLVRCDSGIRAVTTTFGVLRGELISPNVGDLPPVTQYLGVPYGVAPSGQYRFNMAISAAKWTHMPKDAYSLSSVCIQSGIPELAEAKALKTTSAQRYDHMHKLLPKLKPQSEDCLHMNLYVPERMTYHTDLNRKKLPVLVVVHGDEYGWNSGNPYNGTILASYGQIIVITLNYRLGVFGFLGRCESSSCSGNSGLSDLVAALKMLTNILPAFGGDPNLITLLGWGSGASLVSLLMASPITQPNNRLFQRAILLDGSALAPWAMSKNPQSIFFQLAEHLKCIEKMDKKEHSTYNQRSAESIVRCMQDHSPQNITRAARKISTPTFLSQFAPIVDGQVVPNKPETLFGTQYGSLFRNVDLLVGMTSNPAHHLLPNDDIRLGIDKEKRKRIFRTLIRNLYDFHRKEIFAALINEYTDWDNPKDHPKTIRNGVLAALSDVLFVAPLIETARLHSIDDDQETSNTFMFLFAHESKNMAEETVATGIQGSISGDHIPYIFGHPLNQDDDLYSGFTAEDQMISRVMMHYISNFVKSGDPTKPVQLQAVTPIAERFHSAAWPQLTQRNPDRPRVKNYYRNAQVGFWNGLVPQLHANGKEGVPVPEEHHFLSNHFKRDSFFGTVRPYASYANEPFPPPPLPPTPLPKFIEKLTTLSPRETNSDATSTTPVPFVKAAQNSTMLSVTVAIGCGLLFLNICIGLGLYRQCNKKEETKKKLQLQYQTYSANYQLNATDMNYISNVGGHQQLNYMPLPPPPTLSQRPSITNSMTAPLDSTSSKTNECESGRIGSYQNYNDATHNDALITKCNHFQEQEPLLSTTSKTPIGSLRVGISPTCPKHGRAAMAQASGKAVSLSGLTAGGHALEEIQV
;
A
#
# COMPACT_ATOMS: atom_id res chain seq x y z
N MET A 1 66.37 -30.45 29.21
CA MET A 1 66.17 -29.14 28.56
C MET A 1 65.48 -29.30 27.22
N ASP A 2 66.00 -30.13 26.30
CA ASP A 2 65.46 -30.23 24.92
C ASP A 2 64.00 -30.70 24.81
N ILE A 3 63.56 -31.60 25.69
CA ILE A 3 62.15 -32.08 25.73
C ILE A 3 61.18 -30.97 26.17
N PHE A 4 61.63 -30.03 27.00
CA PHE A 4 60.78 -28.94 27.48
C PHE A 4 60.60 -27.88 26.38
N PHE A 5 61.66 -27.58 25.63
CA PHE A 5 61.59 -26.67 24.48
C PHE A 5 60.74 -27.24 23.33
N SER A 6 60.79 -28.55 23.06
CA SER A 6 59.93 -29.15 22.04
C SER A 6 58.45 -29.10 22.41
N TYR A 7 58.10 -29.32 23.68
CA TYR A 7 56.72 -29.17 24.16
C TYR A 7 56.21 -27.73 24.06
N LEU A 8 57.03 -26.76 24.47
CA LEU A 8 56.66 -25.35 24.39
C LEU A 8 56.42 -24.93 22.94
N PHE A 9 57.27 -25.39 22.01
CA PHE A 9 57.16 -25.11 20.58
C PHE A 9 55.87 -25.69 19.98
N ILE A 10 55.51 -26.93 20.35
CA ILE A 10 54.27 -27.57 19.91
C ILE A 10 53.05 -26.83 20.45
N ILE A 11 53.06 -26.38 21.71
CA ILE A 11 51.96 -25.60 22.30
C ILE A 11 51.84 -24.25 21.58
N THR A 12 52.95 -23.56 21.28
CA THR A 12 52.90 -22.31 20.50
C THR A 12 52.39 -22.55 19.08
N ILE A 13 52.74 -23.65 18.41
CA ILE A 13 52.19 -23.98 17.09
C ILE A 13 50.70 -24.33 17.19
N LEU A 14 50.26 -25.03 18.23
CA LEU A 14 48.84 -25.30 18.47
C LEU A 14 48.05 -24.03 18.80
N GLN A 15 48.66 -23.06 19.50
CA GLN A 15 48.05 -21.76 19.73
C GLN A 15 48.06 -20.88 18.47
N LEU A 16 49.15 -20.90 17.69
CA LEU A 16 49.25 -20.20 16.40
C LEU A 16 48.34 -20.82 15.35
N SER A 17 48.16 -22.13 15.31
CA SER A 17 47.18 -22.78 14.42
C SER A 17 45.73 -22.55 14.87
N LYS A 18 45.47 -22.39 16.17
CA LYS A 18 44.19 -21.87 16.66
C LYS A 18 43.98 -20.39 16.31
N LEU A 19 45.05 -19.58 16.26
CA LEU A 19 44.98 -18.18 15.80
C LEU A 19 44.87 -18.07 14.27
N VAL A 20 45.49 -18.98 13.52
CA VAL A 20 45.46 -19.05 12.04
C VAL A 20 44.26 -19.84 11.51
N ARG A 21 43.43 -20.43 12.39
CA ARG A 21 41.99 -20.50 12.13
C ARG A 21 41.37 -19.08 12.20
N CYS A 22 41.96 -18.15 11.45
CA CYS A 22 41.39 -16.88 11.09
C CYS A 22 40.16 -17.18 10.22
N ASP A 23 39.01 -17.18 10.89
CA ASP A 23 37.91 -16.33 10.45
C ASP A 23 37.39 -16.61 9.02
N SER A 24 37.05 -17.86 8.73
CA SER A 24 36.62 -18.29 7.39
C SER A 24 35.30 -17.66 6.92
N GLY A 25 34.57 -16.97 7.80
CA GLY A 25 33.28 -16.35 7.50
C GLY A 25 33.34 -14.85 7.17
N ILE A 26 34.39 -14.12 7.58
CA ILE A 26 34.41 -12.67 7.39
C ILE A 26 34.73 -12.31 5.95
N ARG A 27 33.86 -11.47 5.36
CA ARG A 27 34.02 -10.90 4.02
C ARG A 27 34.20 -9.40 4.14
N ALA A 28 35.27 -8.88 3.53
CA ALA A 28 35.52 -7.44 3.47
C ALA A 28 35.26 -6.92 2.04
N VAL A 29 34.64 -5.75 1.93
CA VAL A 29 34.36 -5.08 0.66
C VAL A 29 34.71 -3.60 0.75
N THR A 30 35.45 -3.10 -0.24
CA THR A 30 35.85 -1.69 -0.31
C THR A 30 34.82 -0.91 -1.09
N THR A 31 34.13 0.02 -0.43
CA THR A 31 33.13 0.91 -1.04
C THR A 31 33.66 2.34 -1.15
N THR A 32 32.90 3.22 -1.80
CA THR A 32 33.19 4.66 -1.88
C THR A 32 33.13 5.39 -0.52
N PHE A 33 32.52 4.78 0.50
CA PHE A 33 32.47 5.29 1.88
C PHE A 33 33.59 4.71 2.76
N GLY A 34 34.27 3.65 2.32
CA GLY A 34 35.30 2.95 3.07
C GLY A 34 35.11 1.43 3.04
N VAL A 35 35.89 0.71 3.84
CA VAL A 35 35.84 -0.76 3.91
C VAL A 35 34.71 -1.20 4.86
N LEU A 36 33.84 -2.10 4.40
CA LEU A 36 32.83 -2.78 5.21
C LEU A 36 33.22 -4.22 5.43
N ARG A 37 32.98 -4.76 6.63
CA ARG A 37 33.15 -6.18 6.93
C ARG A 37 31.82 -6.79 7.32
N GLY A 38 31.48 -7.90 6.69
CA GLY A 38 30.28 -8.68 6.92
C GLY A 38 30.60 -10.15 7.14
N GLU A 39 29.57 -10.97 7.30
CA GLU A 39 29.67 -12.39 7.64
C GLU A 39 29.02 -13.26 6.55
N LEU A 40 29.68 -14.35 6.18
CA LEU A 40 29.17 -15.34 5.25
C LEU A 40 28.30 -16.36 5.99
N ILE A 41 27.03 -16.43 5.62
CA ILE A 41 26.03 -17.33 6.20
C ILE A 41 25.54 -18.30 5.14
N SER A 42 25.62 -19.60 5.43
CA SER A 42 25.00 -20.65 4.61
C SER A 42 23.59 -20.93 5.13
N PRO A 43 22.53 -20.70 4.33
CA PRO A 43 21.17 -21.02 4.74
C PRO A 43 21.01 -22.52 5.02
N ASN A 44 20.30 -22.89 6.10
CA ASN A 44 20.01 -24.30 6.45
C ASN A 44 18.90 -24.92 5.56
N VAL A 45 18.75 -24.47 4.33
CA VAL A 45 17.59 -24.77 3.47
C VAL A 45 18.08 -25.32 2.12
N GLY A 46 18.17 -26.64 2.02
CA GLY A 46 18.60 -27.33 0.80
C GLY A 46 19.96 -26.86 0.29
N ASP A 47 20.17 -26.92 -1.03
CA ASP A 47 21.42 -26.50 -1.68
C ASP A 47 21.46 -24.99 -2.01
N LEU A 48 20.81 -24.17 -1.20
CA LEU A 48 20.80 -22.73 -1.41
C LEU A 48 22.22 -22.14 -1.24
N PRO A 49 22.69 -21.29 -2.18
CA PRO A 49 24.02 -20.72 -2.08
C PRO A 49 24.17 -19.84 -0.83
N PRO A 50 25.39 -19.73 -0.28
CA PRO A 50 25.64 -18.89 0.88
C PRO A 50 25.44 -17.41 0.55
N VAL A 51 25.18 -16.61 1.59
CA VAL A 51 24.89 -15.18 1.51
C VAL A 51 25.82 -14.44 2.46
N THR A 52 26.49 -13.41 1.97
CA THR A 52 27.23 -12.48 2.82
C THR A 52 26.28 -11.40 3.35
N GLN A 53 26.21 -11.27 4.66
CA GLN A 53 25.39 -10.29 5.36
C GLN A 53 26.25 -9.11 5.83
N TYR A 54 25.77 -7.89 5.59
CA TYR A 54 26.32 -6.65 6.15
C TYR A 54 25.20 -5.94 6.90
N LEU A 55 25.19 -6.09 8.22
CA LEU A 55 24.12 -5.64 9.10
C LEU A 55 24.51 -4.32 9.80
N GLY A 56 23.55 -3.39 9.91
CA GLY A 56 23.76 -2.12 10.62
C GLY A 56 24.69 -1.14 9.90
N VAL A 57 24.64 -1.08 8.56
CA VAL A 57 25.41 -0.11 7.77
C VAL A 57 24.75 1.26 7.87
N PRO A 58 25.41 2.30 8.42
CA PRO A 58 24.82 3.63 8.54
C PRO A 58 24.74 4.32 7.18
N TYR A 59 23.61 4.96 6.89
CA TYR A 59 23.44 5.78 5.68
C TYR A 59 23.14 7.24 5.96
N GLY A 60 22.71 7.57 7.18
CA GLY A 60 22.48 8.94 7.64
C GLY A 60 23.14 9.22 8.98
N VAL A 61 23.40 10.49 9.26
CA VAL A 61 23.75 10.98 10.61
C VAL A 61 22.54 10.83 11.51
N ALA A 62 22.77 10.49 12.79
CA ALA A 62 21.73 10.42 13.81
C ALA A 62 20.82 11.67 13.80
N PRO A 63 19.54 11.56 13.44
CA PRO A 63 18.60 12.67 13.32
C PRO A 63 18.06 13.14 14.68
N SER A 64 18.98 13.44 15.61
CA SER A 64 18.70 13.83 17.00
C SER A 64 19.07 15.29 17.26
N GLY A 65 18.59 15.85 18.38
CA GLY A 65 18.84 17.23 18.77
C GLY A 65 18.43 18.23 17.68
N GLN A 66 19.36 19.10 17.27
CA GLN A 66 19.12 20.10 16.22
C GLN A 66 18.78 19.52 14.84
N TYR A 67 19.10 18.24 14.58
CA TYR A 67 18.78 17.55 13.33
C TYR A 67 17.41 16.85 13.38
N ARG A 68 16.77 16.81 14.54
CA ARG A 68 15.43 16.24 14.69
C ARG A 68 14.42 17.06 13.87
N PHE A 69 13.52 16.36 13.18
CA PHE A 69 12.51 16.92 12.25
C PHE A 69 13.07 17.58 10.97
N ASN A 70 14.38 17.52 10.73
CA ASN A 70 14.99 18.00 9.49
C ASN A 70 15.18 16.88 8.47
N MET A 71 15.49 17.25 7.23
CA MET A 71 15.88 16.29 6.19
C MET A 71 17.14 15.51 6.58
N ALA A 72 17.28 14.30 6.05
CA ALA A 72 18.41 13.42 6.35
C ALA A 72 19.73 14.02 5.87
N ILE A 73 20.79 13.88 6.69
CA ILE A 73 22.16 14.23 6.33
C ILE A 73 22.91 12.93 6.08
N SER A 74 23.62 12.82 4.96
CA SER A 74 24.40 11.62 4.62
C SER A 74 25.44 11.28 5.69
N ALA A 75 25.62 9.99 5.95
CA ALA A 75 26.63 9.50 6.88
C ALA A 75 28.06 9.94 6.48
N ALA A 76 28.92 10.12 7.48
CA ALA A 76 30.33 10.37 7.26
C ALA A 76 31.02 9.13 6.65
N LYS A 77 32.02 9.36 5.79
CA LYS A 77 32.85 8.27 5.25
C LYS A 77 33.73 7.68 6.36
N TRP A 78 33.86 6.36 6.40
CA TRP A 78 34.73 5.61 7.30
C TRP A 78 36.06 5.27 6.59
N THR A 79 36.87 6.30 6.33
CA THR A 79 38.13 6.17 5.57
C THR A 79 39.31 5.62 6.37
N HIS A 80 39.30 5.80 7.69
CA HIS A 80 40.47 5.48 8.53
C HIS A 80 40.42 4.10 9.17
N MET A 81 39.23 3.51 9.33
CA MET A 81 39.04 2.20 9.94
C MET A 81 37.92 1.45 9.21
N PRO A 82 38.10 0.15 8.91
CA PRO A 82 37.00 -0.68 8.42
C PRO A 82 35.80 -0.63 9.37
N LYS A 83 34.60 -0.55 8.80
CA LYS A 83 33.35 -0.57 9.56
C LYS A 83 32.86 -2.02 9.66
N ASP A 84 32.82 -2.51 10.89
CA ASP A 84 32.27 -3.83 11.21
C ASP A 84 30.74 -3.78 11.15
N ALA A 85 30.16 -4.63 10.31
CA ALA A 85 28.73 -4.69 9.99
C ALA A 85 28.18 -6.10 10.26
N TYR A 86 28.40 -6.59 11.50
CA TYR A 86 28.03 -7.96 11.90
C TYR A 86 26.70 -8.05 12.68
N SER A 87 26.12 -6.91 13.07
CA SER A 87 24.93 -6.91 13.94
C SER A 87 23.92 -5.85 13.50
N LEU A 88 22.65 -6.14 13.75
CA LEU A 88 21.56 -5.19 13.50
C LEU A 88 21.73 -3.97 14.41
N SER A 89 21.55 -2.77 13.84
CA SER A 89 21.57 -1.52 14.61
C SER A 89 20.24 -1.29 15.34
N SER A 90 20.16 -0.22 16.14
CA SER A 90 18.92 0.16 16.83
C SER A 90 17.80 0.49 15.84
N VAL A 91 16.57 0.16 16.20
CA VAL A 91 15.39 0.56 15.41
C VAL A 91 15.01 2.02 15.72
N CYS A 92 14.28 2.66 14.82
CA CYS A 92 13.79 4.02 15.06
C CYS A 92 12.76 4.08 16.20
N ILE A 93 12.57 5.27 16.78
CA ILE A 93 11.58 5.48 17.85
C ILE A 93 10.17 5.12 17.38
N GLN A 94 9.51 4.24 18.13
CA GLN A 94 8.20 3.68 17.81
C GLN A 94 7.09 4.52 18.49
N SER A 95 6.71 5.63 17.86
CA SER A 95 5.79 6.59 18.49
C SER A 95 4.32 6.17 18.47
N GLY A 96 3.93 5.28 17.55
CA GLY A 96 2.54 4.85 17.32
C GLY A 96 2.24 3.40 17.64
N ILE A 97 2.99 2.73 18.53
CA ILE A 97 2.65 1.35 18.95
C ILE A 97 1.22 1.32 19.53
N PRO A 98 0.33 0.43 19.04
CA PRO A 98 -1.01 0.22 19.60
C PRO A 98 -1.02 -0.23 21.07
N GLU A 99 -2.23 -0.37 21.63
CA GLU A 99 -2.43 -0.86 23.00
C GLU A 99 -1.89 -2.29 23.18
N LEU A 100 -1.14 -2.50 24.27
CA LEU A 100 -0.41 -3.75 24.55
C LEU A 100 -1.16 -4.65 25.54
N ALA A 101 -2.10 -4.09 26.31
CA ALA A 101 -2.92 -4.89 27.19
C ALA A 101 -4.00 -5.62 26.39
N GLU A 102 -3.94 -6.96 26.33
CA GLU A 102 -4.85 -7.82 25.57
C GLU A 102 -6.32 -7.39 25.67
N ALA A 103 -6.82 -7.26 26.90
CA ALA A 103 -8.23 -6.93 27.18
C ALA A 103 -8.69 -5.59 26.58
N LYS A 104 -7.76 -4.67 26.29
CA LYS A 104 -8.05 -3.41 25.61
C LYS A 104 -7.72 -3.50 24.12
N ALA A 105 -6.63 -4.15 23.75
CA ALA A 105 -6.20 -4.32 22.37
C ALA A 105 -7.27 -5.04 21.54
N LEU A 106 -7.80 -6.16 22.03
CA LEU A 106 -8.84 -6.94 21.34
C LEU A 106 -10.18 -6.20 21.18
N LYS A 107 -10.39 -5.10 21.91
CA LYS A 107 -11.55 -4.20 21.72
C LYS A 107 -11.35 -3.22 20.56
N THR A 108 -10.14 -3.12 20.03
CA THR A 108 -9.76 -2.17 18.97
C THR A 108 -9.18 -2.81 17.72
N THR A 109 -8.68 -4.05 17.82
CA THR A 109 -8.07 -4.80 16.71
C THR A 109 -8.44 -6.28 16.79
N SER A 110 -8.17 -7.04 15.72
CA SER A 110 -8.32 -8.49 15.68
C SER A 110 -7.23 -9.22 16.48
N ALA A 111 -7.51 -10.47 16.90
CA ALA A 111 -6.53 -11.30 17.62
C ALA A 111 -5.26 -11.56 16.79
N GLN A 112 -5.40 -11.84 15.49
CA GLN A 112 -4.27 -12.11 14.60
C GLN A 112 -3.29 -10.92 14.53
N ARG A 113 -3.83 -9.71 14.45
CA ARG A 113 -3.02 -8.48 14.48
C ARG A 113 -2.34 -8.30 15.84
N TYR A 114 -3.06 -8.56 16.93
CA TYR A 114 -2.52 -8.49 18.28
C TYR A 114 -1.35 -9.49 18.46
N ASP A 115 -1.53 -10.75 18.06
CA ASP A 115 -0.52 -11.80 18.16
C ASP A 115 0.71 -11.49 17.31
N HIS A 116 0.50 -11.05 16.06
CA HIS A 116 1.60 -10.63 15.19
C HIS A 116 2.41 -9.49 15.82
N MET A 117 1.72 -8.46 16.33
CA MET A 117 2.36 -7.35 17.01
C MET A 117 3.14 -7.82 18.24
N HIS A 118 2.57 -8.71 19.06
CA HIS A 118 3.23 -9.25 20.25
C HIS A 118 4.52 -10.02 19.93
N LYS A 119 4.55 -10.80 18.84
CA LYS A 119 5.76 -11.48 18.36
C LYS A 119 6.81 -10.50 17.82
N LEU A 120 6.37 -9.39 17.24
CA LEU A 120 7.25 -8.39 16.64
C LEU A 120 7.89 -7.44 17.68
N LEU A 121 7.20 -7.14 18.77
CA LEU A 121 7.66 -6.17 19.81
C LEU A 121 9.08 -6.41 20.36
N PRO A 122 9.51 -7.66 20.67
CA PRO A 122 10.89 -7.92 21.10
C PRO A 122 11.93 -7.54 20.05
N LYS A 123 11.60 -7.67 18.75
CA LYS A 123 12.48 -7.32 17.63
C LYS A 123 12.48 -5.82 17.30
N LEU A 124 11.65 -5.02 17.99
CA LEU A 124 11.62 -3.54 17.91
C LEU A 124 12.39 -2.87 19.06
N LYS A 125 13.40 -3.55 19.62
CA LYS A 125 14.30 -3.05 20.67
C LYS A 125 15.75 -3.44 20.36
N PRO A 126 16.75 -2.63 20.76
CA PRO A 126 16.61 -1.29 21.37
C PRO A 126 16.15 -0.23 20.37
N GLN A 127 15.49 0.81 20.87
CA GLN A 127 15.06 1.96 20.07
C GLN A 127 16.04 3.12 20.27
N SER A 128 16.40 3.80 19.20
CA SER A 128 17.24 5.00 19.22
C SER A 128 16.78 5.98 18.15
N GLU A 129 17.11 7.27 18.34
CA GLU A 129 17.03 8.22 17.23
C GLU A 129 18.15 7.99 16.23
N ASP A 130 19.30 7.44 16.66
CA ASP A 130 20.38 6.98 15.77
C ASP A 130 20.01 5.64 15.11
N CYS A 131 19.08 5.71 14.17
CA CYS A 131 18.46 4.54 13.56
C CYS A 131 18.58 4.48 12.04
N LEU A 132 19.22 5.45 11.37
CA LEU A 132 19.33 5.54 9.91
C LEU A 132 20.38 4.54 9.35
N HIS A 133 20.03 3.26 9.47
CA HIS A 133 20.86 2.11 9.12
C HIS A 133 20.13 1.18 8.15
N MET A 134 20.91 0.43 7.38
CA MET A 134 20.44 -0.58 6.44
C MET A 134 21.24 -1.88 6.58
N ASN A 135 20.65 -2.97 6.11
CA ASN A 135 21.19 -4.32 6.14
C ASN A 135 21.23 -4.85 4.71
N LEU A 136 22.37 -5.38 4.25
CA LEU A 136 22.56 -5.90 2.91
C LEU A 136 22.78 -7.41 2.96
N TYR A 137 22.00 -8.15 2.17
CA TYR A 137 22.09 -9.60 1.99
C TYR A 137 22.55 -9.87 0.57
N VAL A 138 23.82 -10.22 0.41
CA VAL A 138 24.48 -10.37 -0.89
C VAL A 138 24.76 -11.85 -1.16
N PRO A 139 24.07 -12.49 -2.12
CA PRO A 139 24.26 -13.92 -2.39
C PRO A 139 25.60 -14.18 -3.08
N GLU A 140 26.27 -15.26 -2.72
CA GLU A 140 27.39 -15.78 -3.53
C GLU A 140 26.87 -16.22 -4.89
N ARG A 141 27.65 -15.96 -5.95
CA ARG A 141 27.23 -16.22 -7.33
C ARG A 141 27.45 -17.69 -7.65
N MET A 142 26.40 -18.38 -8.11
CA MET A 142 26.52 -19.79 -8.53
C MET A 142 27.34 -19.98 -9.82
N THR A 143 27.45 -18.96 -10.68
CA THR A 143 28.14 -19.07 -11.98
C THR A 143 29.52 -18.41 -11.94
N TYR A 144 30.57 -19.24 -11.93
CA TYR A 144 31.96 -18.84 -12.21
C TYR A 144 32.24 -18.55 -13.69
N HIS A 145 31.20 -18.37 -14.52
CA HIS A 145 31.40 -18.15 -15.95
C HIS A 145 32.35 -16.98 -16.18
N THR A 146 33.50 -17.31 -16.74
CA THR A 146 34.65 -16.48 -17.07
C THR A 146 34.37 -15.44 -18.14
N ASP A 147 33.10 -15.07 -18.33
CA ASP A 147 32.77 -13.89 -19.11
C ASP A 147 33.18 -12.68 -18.30
N LEU A 148 34.21 -12.01 -18.82
CA LEU A 148 34.78 -10.74 -18.35
C LEU A 148 33.73 -9.64 -18.12
N ASN A 149 32.49 -9.85 -18.58
CA ASN A 149 31.32 -9.04 -18.28
C ASN A 149 30.49 -9.65 -17.15
N ARG A 150 31.05 -9.71 -15.93
CA ARG A 150 30.32 -10.07 -14.70
C ARG A 150 29.02 -9.25 -14.60
N LYS A 151 27.89 -9.80 -15.08
CA LYS A 151 26.59 -9.12 -14.98
C LYS A 151 26.36 -8.76 -13.51
N LYS A 152 26.05 -7.49 -13.25
CA LYS A 152 25.76 -6.99 -11.91
C LYS A 152 24.41 -7.55 -11.46
N LEU A 153 24.26 -7.80 -10.16
CA LEU A 153 23.04 -8.37 -9.57
C LEU A 153 21.97 -7.27 -9.44
N PRO A 154 20.70 -7.58 -9.73
CA PRO A 154 19.61 -6.66 -9.41
C PRO A 154 19.40 -6.58 -7.90
N VAL A 155 18.79 -5.49 -7.46
CA VAL A 155 18.70 -5.12 -6.05
C VAL A 155 17.25 -4.89 -5.66
N LEU A 156 16.82 -5.52 -4.57
CA LEU A 156 15.53 -5.28 -3.93
C LEU A 156 15.77 -4.49 -2.64
N VAL A 157 15.21 -3.29 -2.55
CA VAL A 157 15.22 -2.46 -1.34
C VAL A 157 13.83 -2.50 -0.71
N VAL A 158 13.77 -2.98 0.52
CA VAL A 158 12.53 -3.17 1.26
C VAL A 158 12.28 -1.96 2.15
N VAL A 159 11.20 -1.26 1.85
CA VAL A 159 10.64 -0.18 2.67
C VAL A 159 9.54 -0.79 3.52
N HIS A 160 9.88 -1.15 4.75
CA HIS A 160 8.88 -1.68 5.68
C HIS A 160 7.74 -0.68 5.85
N GLY A 161 6.54 -1.19 6.08
CA GLY A 161 5.39 -0.35 6.30
C GLY A 161 4.49 -0.92 7.36
N ASP A 162 3.27 -1.28 6.97
CA ASP A 162 2.12 -1.52 7.85
C ASP A 162 1.48 -0.21 8.31
N GLU A 163 2.13 0.52 9.23
CA GLU A 163 1.68 1.84 9.70
C GLU A 163 2.83 2.85 9.66
N TYR A 164 2.54 4.15 9.78
CA TYR A 164 3.59 5.17 9.82
C TYR A 164 4.27 5.30 11.18
N GLY A 165 3.66 4.78 12.26
CA GLY A 165 4.06 5.07 13.63
C GLY A 165 5.01 4.07 14.28
N TRP A 166 5.17 2.88 13.69
CA TRP A 166 5.95 1.78 14.23
C TRP A 166 6.38 0.81 13.10
N ASN A 167 7.09 -0.27 13.46
CA ASN A 167 7.79 -1.25 12.61
C ASN A 167 9.28 -0.89 12.33
N SER A 168 10.01 -1.76 11.64
CA SER A 168 11.45 -1.67 11.39
C SER A 168 11.87 -2.57 10.23
N GLY A 169 12.97 -2.27 9.54
CA GLY A 169 13.57 -3.17 8.54
C GLY A 169 14.35 -4.33 9.16
N ASN A 170 14.71 -4.24 10.45
CA ASN A 170 15.52 -5.24 11.15
C ASN A 170 14.91 -6.65 11.22
N PRO A 171 13.60 -6.83 11.48
CA PRO A 171 13.00 -8.15 11.66
C PRO A 171 12.94 -8.99 10.37
N TYR A 172 13.12 -8.36 9.20
CA TYR A 172 12.92 -8.97 7.90
C TYR A 172 14.24 -9.48 7.31
N ASN A 173 14.61 -10.73 7.64
CA ASN A 173 15.85 -11.32 7.18
C ASN A 173 15.79 -11.68 5.69
N GLY A 174 16.55 -10.96 4.86
CA GLY A 174 16.59 -11.14 3.40
C GLY A 174 17.37 -12.35 2.89
N THR A 175 17.95 -13.18 3.77
CA THR A 175 18.90 -14.25 3.39
C THR A 175 18.32 -15.27 2.42
N ILE A 176 17.15 -15.83 2.73
CA ILE A 176 16.54 -16.88 1.89
C ILE A 176 16.15 -16.32 0.53
N LEU A 177 15.48 -15.16 0.50
CA LEU A 177 15.11 -14.50 -0.75
C LEU A 177 16.33 -14.10 -1.60
N ALA A 178 17.38 -13.57 -0.97
CA ALA A 178 18.62 -13.19 -1.65
C ALA A 178 19.29 -14.41 -2.30
N SER A 179 19.41 -15.51 -1.54
CA SER A 179 19.99 -16.76 -2.01
C SER A 179 19.16 -17.41 -3.12
N TYR A 180 17.86 -17.63 -2.87
CA TYR A 180 16.94 -18.27 -3.81
C TYR A 180 16.80 -17.46 -5.11
N GLY A 181 16.61 -16.14 -4.96
CA GLY A 181 16.42 -15.23 -6.07
C GLY A 181 17.69 -14.89 -6.82
N GLN A 182 18.89 -15.12 -6.27
CA GLN A 182 20.15 -14.57 -6.77
C GLN A 182 20.04 -13.05 -7.01
N ILE A 183 19.52 -12.33 -6.01
CA ILE A 183 19.34 -10.87 -6.00
C ILE A 183 19.93 -10.32 -4.69
N ILE A 184 20.38 -9.06 -4.69
CA ILE A 184 20.75 -8.40 -3.43
C ILE A 184 19.47 -7.93 -2.75
N VAL A 185 19.24 -8.35 -1.51
CA VAL A 185 18.12 -7.85 -0.69
C VAL A 185 18.66 -6.85 0.31
N ILE A 186 17.99 -5.71 0.45
CA ILE A 186 18.37 -4.64 1.38
C ILE A 186 17.15 -4.30 2.21
N THR A 187 17.28 -4.38 3.53
CA THR A 187 16.27 -3.85 4.46
C THR A 187 16.83 -2.62 5.16
N LEU A 188 15.98 -1.68 5.54
CA LEU A 188 16.44 -0.43 6.15
C LEU A 188 15.42 0.11 7.14
N ASN A 189 15.90 0.94 8.05
CA ASN A 189 15.07 1.72 8.97
C ASN A 189 14.99 3.15 8.48
N TYR A 190 13.86 3.83 8.69
CA TYR A 190 13.67 5.25 8.44
C TYR A 190 12.83 5.85 9.58
N ARG A 191 12.86 7.18 9.79
CA ARG A 191 12.11 7.80 10.90
C ARG A 191 10.61 7.61 10.76
N LEU A 192 9.96 7.31 11.88
CA LEU A 192 8.54 6.98 11.97
C LEU A 192 7.75 8.00 12.81
N GLY A 193 6.44 8.01 12.59
CA GLY A 193 5.44 8.83 13.27
C GLY A 193 5.86 10.28 13.36
N VAL A 194 5.82 10.85 14.57
CA VAL A 194 6.15 12.27 14.79
C VAL A 194 7.58 12.63 14.36
N PHE A 195 8.54 11.69 14.45
CA PHE A 195 9.93 11.96 14.06
C PHE A 195 10.13 11.95 12.54
N GLY A 196 9.30 11.22 11.80
CA GLY A 196 9.37 11.10 10.34
C GLY A 196 8.41 12.02 9.58
N PHE A 197 7.27 12.37 10.17
CA PHE A 197 6.14 12.95 9.45
C PHE A 197 5.45 14.10 10.22
N LEU A 198 6.17 14.79 11.10
CA LEU A 198 5.69 16.08 11.64
C LEU A 198 5.73 17.12 10.53
N GLY A 199 4.55 17.51 10.03
CA GLY A 199 4.40 18.56 9.05
C GLY A 199 4.20 19.92 9.71
N ARG A 200 4.86 20.95 9.18
CA ARG A 200 4.64 22.36 9.53
C ARG A 200 4.50 23.18 8.26
N CYS A 201 3.55 24.11 8.25
CA CYS A 201 3.29 25.01 7.15
C CYS A 201 3.49 26.46 7.62
N GLU A 202 4.43 27.14 6.99
CA GLU A 202 4.79 28.53 7.28
C GLU A 202 4.37 29.39 6.08
N SER A 203 3.44 30.31 6.32
CA SER A 203 2.83 31.15 5.27
C SER A 203 2.23 30.31 4.14
N SER A 204 2.95 30.14 3.03
CA SER A 204 2.56 29.30 1.92
C SER A 204 3.34 27.99 1.85
N SER A 205 4.58 27.87 2.34
CA SER A 205 5.38 26.66 2.17
C SER A 205 5.21 25.69 3.34
N CYS A 206 5.19 24.39 3.05
CA CYS A 206 5.20 23.36 4.08
C CYS A 206 6.55 22.63 4.09
N SER A 207 6.97 22.19 5.27
CA SER A 207 8.12 21.33 5.48
C SER A 207 7.76 20.17 6.41
N GLY A 208 8.46 19.06 6.26
CA GLY A 208 8.13 17.80 6.91
C GLY A 208 8.76 16.65 6.12
N ASN A 209 8.06 15.51 6.04
CA ASN A 209 8.47 14.37 5.20
C ASN A 209 9.90 13.87 5.47
N SER A 210 10.39 14.02 6.70
CA SER A 210 11.71 13.57 7.13
C SER A 210 11.93 12.07 6.85
N GLY A 211 10.91 11.23 7.04
CA GLY A 211 10.96 9.81 6.72
C GLY A 211 11.14 9.52 5.22
N LEU A 212 10.49 10.28 4.33
CA LEU A 212 10.73 10.16 2.88
C LEU A 212 12.16 10.62 2.52
N SER A 213 12.65 11.67 3.17
CA SER A 213 14.03 12.13 2.98
C SER A 213 15.05 11.09 3.43
N ASP A 214 14.78 10.31 4.48
CA ASP A 214 15.63 9.22 4.91
C ASP A 214 15.74 8.14 3.82
N LEU A 215 14.61 7.77 3.21
CA LEU A 215 14.57 6.81 2.09
C LEU A 215 15.38 7.32 0.89
N VAL A 216 15.23 8.60 0.53
CA VAL A 216 16.01 9.21 -0.56
C VAL A 216 17.51 9.23 -0.24
N ALA A 217 17.90 9.50 1.01
CA ALA A 217 19.30 9.47 1.43
C ALA A 217 19.89 8.05 1.36
N ALA A 218 19.14 7.05 1.81
CA ALA A 218 19.54 5.64 1.68
C ALA A 218 19.76 5.27 0.21
N LEU A 219 18.82 5.62 -0.67
CA LEU A 219 18.93 5.34 -2.11
C LEU A 219 20.13 6.03 -2.76
N LYS A 220 20.38 7.31 -2.45
CA LYS A 220 21.56 8.04 -2.93
C LYS A 220 22.87 7.40 -2.47
N MET A 221 22.90 6.83 -1.27
CA MET A 221 24.08 6.08 -0.82
C MET A 221 24.21 4.75 -1.56
N LEU A 222 23.11 4.01 -1.71
CA LEU A 222 23.09 2.73 -2.43
C LEU A 222 23.61 2.85 -3.85
N THR A 223 23.22 3.89 -4.59
CA THR A 223 23.73 4.13 -5.95
C THR A 223 25.26 4.27 -6.01
N ASN A 224 25.89 4.69 -4.91
CA ASN A 224 27.34 4.88 -4.82
C ASN A 224 28.12 3.66 -4.30
N ILE A 225 27.48 2.76 -3.54
CA ILE A 225 28.16 1.63 -2.90
C ILE A 225 27.85 0.29 -3.59
N LEU A 226 26.68 0.13 -4.23
CA LEU A 226 26.23 -1.12 -4.83
C LEU A 226 27.21 -1.76 -5.82
N PRO A 227 27.93 -1.01 -6.68
CA PRO A 227 28.92 -1.61 -7.57
C PRO A 227 30.00 -2.43 -6.84
N ALA A 228 30.37 -2.05 -5.61
CA ALA A 228 31.36 -2.77 -4.82
C ALA A 228 30.85 -4.14 -4.34
N PHE A 229 29.54 -4.28 -4.15
CA PHE A 229 28.88 -5.55 -3.82
C PHE A 229 28.54 -6.37 -5.07
N GLY A 230 28.93 -5.90 -6.27
CA GLY A 230 28.54 -6.49 -7.53
C GLY A 230 27.06 -6.30 -7.87
N GLY A 231 26.37 -5.36 -7.21
CA GLY A 231 25.01 -4.94 -7.51
C GLY A 231 24.95 -3.87 -8.59
N ASP A 232 23.85 -3.83 -9.34
CA ASP A 232 23.61 -2.83 -10.38
C ASP A 232 22.79 -1.65 -9.83
N PRO A 233 23.35 -0.43 -9.72
CA PRO A 233 22.58 0.73 -9.28
C PRO A 233 21.45 1.12 -10.24
N ASN A 234 21.47 0.63 -11.49
CA ASN A 234 20.39 0.86 -12.46
C ASN A 234 19.26 -0.17 -12.38
N LEU A 235 19.40 -1.23 -11.56
CA LEU A 235 18.40 -2.29 -11.40
C LEU A 235 17.92 -2.38 -9.94
N ILE A 236 17.66 -1.23 -9.32
CA ILE A 236 17.07 -1.15 -7.99
C ILE A 236 15.54 -1.23 -8.11
N THR A 237 14.94 -2.12 -7.34
CA THR A 237 13.49 -2.26 -7.16
C THR A 237 13.13 -1.90 -5.72
N LEU A 238 12.17 -1.01 -5.52
CA LEU A 238 11.60 -0.73 -4.20
C LEU A 238 10.43 -1.67 -3.94
N LEU A 239 10.36 -2.30 -2.78
CA LEU A 239 9.19 -3.03 -2.31
C LEU A 239 8.70 -2.44 -1.00
N GLY A 240 7.41 -2.12 -0.92
CA GLY A 240 6.79 -1.70 0.34
C GLY A 240 5.40 -2.30 0.50
N TRP A 241 4.93 -2.39 1.75
CA TRP A 241 3.57 -2.79 2.07
C TRP A 241 2.86 -1.77 2.97
N GLY A 242 1.54 -1.61 2.86
CA GLY A 242 0.77 -0.66 3.64
C GLY A 242 1.32 0.77 3.54
N SER A 243 1.67 1.38 4.68
CA SER A 243 2.32 2.70 4.73
C SER A 243 3.61 2.78 3.88
N GLY A 244 4.40 1.71 3.84
CA GLY A 244 5.63 1.61 3.06
C GLY A 244 5.36 1.62 1.56
N ALA A 245 4.30 0.94 1.11
CA ALA A 245 3.84 0.98 -0.28
C ALA A 245 3.39 2.40 -0.66
N SER A 246 2.65 3.07 0.23
CA SER A 246 2.29 4.48 0.04
C SER A 246 3.55 5.36 -0.15
N LEU A 247 4.57 5.23 0.71
CA LEU A 247 5.83 5.96 0.57
C LEU A 247 6.53 5.67 -0.77
N VAL A 248 6.62 4.40 -1.17
CA VAL A 248 7.22 4.01 -2.47
C VAL A 248 6.46 4.65 -3.62
N SER A 249 5.12 4.65 -3.60
CA SER A 249 4.32 5.28 -4.64
C SER A 249 4.51 6.81 -4.72
N LEU A 250 4.74 7.50 -3.58
CA LEU A 250 5.13 8.90 -3.58
C LEU A 250 6.53 9.10 -4.19
N LEU A 251 7.49 8.23 -3.84
CA LEU A 251 8.86 8.29 -4.39
C LEU A 251 8.88 8.08 -5.92
N MET A 252 7.98 7.26 -6.47
CA MET A 252 7.84 7.07 -7.92
C MET A 252 7.53 8.40 -8.63
N ALA A 253 6.70 9.25 -8.03
CA ALA A 253 6.30 10.55 -8.59
C ALA A 253 7.17 11.73 -8.12
N SER A 254 8.14 11.50 -7.22
CA SER A 254 8.92 12.56 -6.61
C SER A 254 10.09 13.00 -7.50
N PRO A 255 10.24 14.30 -7.83
CA PRO A 255 11.37 14.79 -8.63
C PRO A 255 12.75 14.57 -7.98
N ILE A 256 12.82 14.50 -6.64
CA ILE A 256 14.09 14.32 -5.92
C ILE A 256 14.72 12.94 -6.14
N THR A 257 13.95 11.98 -6.66
CA THR A 257 14.46 10.65 -7.03
C THR A 257 15.06 10.63 -8.43
N GLN A 258 15.05 11.76 -9.16
CA GLN A 258 15.65 11.90 -10.49
C GLN A 258 16.44 13.22 -10.67
N PRO A 259 17.45 13.52 -9.82
CA PRO A 259 18.25 14.74 -10.00
C PRO A 259 19.17 14.69 -11.23
N ASN A 260 19.66 13.49 -11.61
CA ASN A 260 20.47 13.24 -12.81
C ASN A 260 19.96 11.99 -13.54
N ASN A 261 20.01 10.86 -12.82
CA ASN A 261 19.39 9.59 -13.19
C ASN A 261 18.41 9.20 -12.08
N ARG A 262 17.42 8.38 -12.44
CA ARG A 262 16.47 7.86 -11.46
C ARG A 262 17.18 6.93 -10.46
N LEU A 263 16.86 7.07 -9.17
CA LEU A 263 17.48 6.28 -8.09
C LEU A 263 17.01 4.82 -8.04
N PHE A 264 15.92 4.47 -8.72
CA PHE A 264 15.40 3.10 -8.83
C PHE A 264 14.59 2.92 -10.11
N GLN A 265 14.51 1.70 -10.62
CA GLN A 265 13.87 1.40 -11.91
C GLN A 265 12.48 0.78 -11.75
N ARG A 266 12.20 0.15 -10.60
CA ARG A 266 10.96 -0.63 -10.39
C ARG A 266 10.39 -0.43 -9.00
N ALA A 267 9.09 -0.69 -8.86
CA ALA A 267 8.36 -0.62 -7.60
C ALA A 267 7.41 -1.82 -7.44
N ILE A 268 7.30 -2.31 -6.21
CA ILE A 268 6.34 -3.33 -5.79
C ILE A 268 5.52 -2.73 -4.63
N LEU A 269 4.21 -2.56 -4.85
CA LEU A 269 3.28 -1.95 -3.90
C LEU A 269 2.32 -3.02 -3.36
N LEU A 270 2.36 -3.29 -2.06
CA LEU A 270 1.55 -4.33 -1.43
C LEU A 270 0.55 -3.72 -0.44
N ASP A 271 -0.75 -3.99 -0.58
CA ASP A 271 -1.79 -3.48 0.35
C ASP A 271 -1.72 -1.96 0.63
N GLY A 272 -1.28 -1.12 -0.32
CA GLY A 272 -1.23 0.32 -0.08
C GLY A 272 -0.72 1.16 -1.24
N SER A 273 -1.18 2.40 -1.32
CA SER A 273 -0.67 3.43 -2.22
C SER A 273 -0.99 4.83 -1.69
N ALA A 274 -0.37 5.86 -2.26
CA ALA A 274 -0.59 7.24 -1.87
C ALA A 274 -2.02 7.77 -2.17
N LEU A 275 -2.78 7.07 -3.01
CA LEU A 275 -4.20 7.39 -3.26
C LEU A 275 -5.12 6.93 -2.14
N ALA A 276 -4.63 6.10 -1.21
CA ALA A 276 -5.44 5.64 -0.10
C ALA A 276 -5.81 6.81 0.83
N PRO A 277 -7.03 6.87 1.39
CA PRO A 277 -7.46 8.02 2.18
C PRO A 277 -6.60 8.30 3.43
N TRP A 278 -5.98 7.25 4.00
CA TRP A 278 -5.09 7.31 5.17
C TRP A 278 -3.63 7.67 4.84
N ALA A 279 -3.26 7.74 3.56
CA ALA A 279 -1.87 7.87 3.12
C ALA A 279 -1.26 9.26 3.31
N MET A 280 -2.09 10.30 3.34
CA MET A 280 -1.66 11.70 3.45
C MET A 280 -2.26 12.34 4.70
N SER A 281 -1.49 13.16 5.42
CA SER A 281 -2.02 13.91 6.56
C SER A 281 -2.96 15.01 6.08
N LYS A 282 -4.17 15.07 6.67
CA LYS A 282 -5.20 16.05 6.27
C LYS A 282 -5.02 17.43 6.89
N ASN A 283 -4.40 17.53 8.08
CA ASN A 283 -4.24 18.78 8.81
C ASN A 283 -2.91 18.83 9.59
N PRO A 284 -1.77 18.90 8.89
CA PRO A 284 -0.46 18.87 9.53
C PRO A 284 -0.24 20.04 10.48
N GLN A 285 -0.71 21.25 10.13
CA GLN A 285 -0.48 22.45 10.94
C GLN A 285 -1.20 22.39 12.29
N SER A 286 -2.45 21.91 12.33
CA SER A 286 -3.14 21.73 13.62
C SER A 286 -2.45 20.67 14.49
N ILE A 287 -1.94 19.60 13.88
CA ILE A 287 -1.20 18.55 14.60
C ILE A 287 0.10 19.11 15.17
N PHE A 288 0.81 19.95 14.41
CA PHE A 288 2.01 20.64 14.87
C PHE A 288 1.76 21.49 16.12
N PHE A 289 0.73 22.34 16.11
CA PHE A 289 0.40 23.16 17.28
C PHE A 289 -0.11 22.33 18.46
N GLN A 290 -0.92 21.30 18.23
CA GLN A 290 -1.32 20.38 19.30
C GLN A 290 -0.10 19.72 19.96
N LEU A 291 0.90 19.29 19.17
CA LEU A 291 2.13 18.75 19.72
C LEU A 291 2.88 19.81 20.55
N ALA A 292 2.97 21.04 20.05
CA ALA A 292 3.62 22.16 20.72
C ALA A 292 2.98 22.45 22.08
N GLU A 293 1.65 22.46 22.16
CA GLU A 293 0.89 22.65 23.40
C GLU A 293 1.16 21.51 24.40
N HIS A 294 1.15 20.25 23.95
CA HIS A 294 1.41 19.10 24.81
C HIS A 294 2.84 19.06 25.35
N LEU A 295 3.79 19.63 24.60
CA LEU A 295 5.18 19.82 25.01
C LEU A 295 5.42 21.11 25.80
N LYS A 296 4.40 21.98 25.95
CA LYS A 296 4.51 23.31 26.57
C LYS A 296 5.48 24.25 25.85
N CYS A 297 5.67 24.05 24.55
CA CYS A 297 6.43 24.96 23.69
C CYS A 297 5.62 26.21 23.31
N ILE A 298 4.30 26.13 23.42
CA ILE A 298 3.37 27.25 23.35
C ILE A 298 2.39 27.17 24.53
N GLU A 299 1.89 28.33 24.95
CA GLU A 299 0.81 28.40 25.92
C GLU A 299 -0.48 27.90 25.30
N LYS A 300 -1.40 27.36 26.13
CA LYS A 300 -2.70 26.93 25.64
C LYS A 300 -3.45 28.15 25.10
N MET A 301 -3.75 28.13 23.82
CA MET A 301 -4.59 29.15 23.19
C MET A 301 -5.97 29.11 23.84
N ASP A 302 -6.40 30.18 24.49
CA ASP A 302 -7.82 30.36 24.77
C ASP A 302 -8.55 30.44 23.43
N LYS A 303 -9.55 29.58 23.23
CA LYS A 303 -10.24 29.39 21.94
C LYS A 303 -10.74 30.71 21.29
N LYS A 304 -10.85 31.79 22.07
CA LYS A 304 -11.32 33.11 21.65
C LYS A 304 -10.25 33.98 20.95
N GLU A 305 -8.96 33.70 21.07
CA GLU A 305 -7.89 34.52 20.47
C GLU A 305 -7.13 33.79 19.35
N HIS A 306 -7.85 33.09 18.47
CA HIS A 306 -7.24 32.51 17.26
C HIS A 306 -6.64 33.56 16.31
N SER A 307 -6.99 34.85 16.45
CA SER A 307 -6.53 35.91 15.54
C SER A 307 -5.22 36.59 15.96
N THR A 308 -4.84 36.53 17.24
CA THR A 308 -3.65 37.23 17.73
C THR A 308 -2.53 36.21 17.87
N TYR A 309 -1.90 35.89 16.74
CA TYR A 309 -0.78 34.95 16.65
C TYR A 309 0.27 35.32 17.70
N ASN A 310 0.40 34.50 18.75
CA ASN A 310 1.47 34.63 19.73
C ASN A 310 2.80 34.64 18.97
N GLN A 311 3.56 35.70 19.17
CA GLN A 311 4.72 36.18 18.39
C GLN A 311 5.94 35.23 18.33
N ARG A 312 5.76 33.94 18.67
CA ARG A 312 6.79 32.91 18.55
C ARG A 312 6.83 32.42 17.11
N SER A 313 7.97 32.60 16.47
CA SER A 313 8.21 32.07 15.14
C SER A 313 8.14 30.54 15.16
N ALA A 314 7.76 29.91 14.05
CA ALA A 314 7.70 28.45 13.93
C ALA A 314 9.05 27.79 14.28
N GLU A 315 10.17 28.45 13.96
CA GLU A 315 11.51 28.00 14.31
C GLU A 315 11.74 27.94 15.83
N SER A 316 11.22 28.92 16.59
CA SER A 316 11.34 28.91 18.05
C SER A 316 10.55 27.75 18.70
N ILE A 317 9.41 27.40 18.12
CA ILE A 317 8.59 26.26 18.55
C ILE A 317 9.33 24.96 18.25
N VAL A 318 9.88 24.81 17.04
CA VAL A 318 10.66 23.63 16.65
C VAL A 318 11.88 23.46 17.55
N ARG A 319 12.62 24.54 17.84
CA ARG A 319 13.78 24.49 18.73
C ARG A 319 13.40 23.99 20.12
N CYS A 320 12.30 24.48 20.69
CA CYS A 320 11.78 23.95 21.95
C CYS A 320 11.44 22.44 21.86
N MET A 321 10.80 21.99 20.77
CA MET A 321 10.53 20.56 20.57
C MET A 321 11.81 19.72 20.46
N GLN A 322 12.86 20.26 19.85
CA GLN A 322 14.17 19.60 19.72
C GLN A 322 14.90 19.45 21.07
N ASP A 323 14.63 20.32 22.04
CA ASP A 323 15.22 20.24 23.38
C ASP A 323 14.58 19.14 24.27
N HIS A 324 13.44 18.58 23.87
CA HIS A 324 12.82 17.47 24.59
C HIS A 324 13.46 16.11 24.31
N SER A 325 13.32 15.17 25.24
CA SER A 325 13.72 13.77 25.01
C SER A 325 12.76 13.06 24.03
N PRO A 326 13.22 12.04 23.28
CA PRO A 326 12.37 11.29 22.37
C PRO A 326 11.17 10.63 23.08
N GLN A 327 11.34 10.22 24.35
CA GLN A 327 10.25 9.66 25.15
C GLN A 327 9.19 10.73 25.47
N ASN A 328 9.61 11.98 25.74
CA ASN A 328 8.66 13.04 26.01
C ASN A 328 7.84 13.42 24.77
N ILE A 329 8.51 13.53 23.62
CA ILE A 329 7.87 13.79 22.32
C ILE A 329 6.89 12.66 21.98
N THR A 330 7.29 11.41 22.17
CA THR A 330 6.42 10.25 21.96
C THR A 330 5.17 10.29 22.85
N ARG A 331 5.32 10.60 24.15
CA ARG A 331 4.19 10.74 25.08
C ARG A 331 3.25 11.88 24.68
N ALA A 332 3.78 13.01 24.21
CA ALA A 332 2.99 14.13 23.72
C ALA A 332 2.23 13.76 22.43
N ALA A 333 2.91 13.16 21.47
CA ALA A 333 2.36 12.70 20.20
C ALA A 333 1.20 11.69 20.37
N ARG A 334 1.25 10.81 21.37
CA ARG A 334 0.18 9.86 21.68
C ARG A 334 -1.08 10.49 22.26
N LYS A 335 -1.01 11.72 22.78
CA LYS A 335 -2.18 12.45 23.31
C LYS A 335 -3.00 13.11 22.19
N ILE A 336 -2.42 13.24 21.00
CA ILE A 336 -3.11 13.79 19.83
C ILE A 336 -4.06 12.73 19.31
N SER A 337 -5.33 13.12 19.11
CA SER A 337 -6.36 12.18 18.70
C SER A 337 -6.26 11.90 17.20
N THR A 338 -6.12 10.62 16.83
CA THR A 338 -6.15 10.19 15.42
C THR A 338 -7.59 9.87 15.00
N PRO A 339 -8.16 10.55 13.99
CA PRO A 339 -9.46 10.18 13.44
C PRO A 339 -9.45 8.74 12.91
N THR A 340 -10.48 7.96 13.22
CA THR A 340 -10.57 6.56 12.81
C THR A 340 -10.49 6.41 11.28
N PHE A 341 -9.74 5.41 10.81
CA PHE A 341 -9.42 5.12 9.39
C PHE A 341 -8.49 6.13 8.70
N LEU A 342 -7.89 7.06 9.44
CA LEU A 342 -6.91 8.02 8.93
C LEU A 342 -5.62 7.96 9.76
N SER A 343 -4.56 8.56 9.23
CA SER A 343 -3.27 8.69 9.92
C SER A 343 -3.04 10.13 10.37
N GLN A 344 -2.47 10.31 11.57
CA GLN A 344 -2.08 11.65 12.07
C GLN A 344 -0.74 12.12 11.47
N PHE A 345 0.30 11.31 11.66
CA PHE A 345 1.67 11.56 11.20
C PHE A 345 1.90 10.74 9.94
N ALA A 346 1.57 11.33 8.81
CA ALA A 346 1.69 10.77 7.48
C ALA A 346 2.29 11.84 6.55
N PRO A 347 2.77 11.46 5.36
CA PRO A 347 3.28 12.42 4.38
C PRO A 347 2.34 13.60 4.13
N ILE A 348 2.94 14.75 3.81
CA ILE A 348 2.28 16.00 3.46
C ILE A 348 2.71 16.46 2.06
N VAL A 349 1.93 17.36 1.46
CA VAL A 349 2.39 18.11 0.29
C VAL A 349 3.32 19.21 0.78
N ASP A 350 4.62 19.05 0.56
CA ASP A 350 5.66 20.01 0.95
C ASP A 350 6.18 20.85 -0.23
N GLY A 351 5.73 20.56 -1.46
CA GLY A 351 6.19 21.25 -2.66
C GLY A 351 7.58 20.82 -3.14
N GLN A 352 8.28 19.94 -2.42
CA GLN A 352 9.66 19.52 -2.69
C GLN A 352 9.75 18.01 -2.93
N VAL A 353 9.53 17.21 -1.87
CA VAL A 353 9.55 15.75 -1.95
C VAL A 353 8.22 15.25 -2.49
N VAL A 354 7.12 15.87 -2.06
CA VAL A 354 5.76 15.62 -2.57
C VAL A 354 5.24 16.96 -3.13
N PRO A 355 5.42 17.21 -4.45
CA PRO A 355 5.13 18.51 -5.03
C PRO A 355 3.64 18.90 -5.04
N ASN A 356 2.75 17.90 -5.13
CA ASN A 356 1.30 18.10 -5.18
C ASN A 356 0.58 16.87 -4.60
N LYS A 357 -0.75 16.90 -4.59
CA LYS A 357 -1.58 15.77 -4.16
C LYS A 357 -1.40 14.57 -5.12
N PRO A 358 -1.42 13.32 -4.60
CA PRO A 358 -1.22 12.11 -5.39
C PRO A 358 -2.16 11.97 -6.60
N GLU A 359 -3.41 12.42 -6.49
CA GLU A 359 -4.40 12.39 -7.58
C GLU A 359 -3.93 13.22 -8.80
N THR A 360 -3.25 14.34 -8.54
CA THR A 360 -2.64 15.18 -9.59
C THR A 360 -1.32 14.59 -10.07
N LEU A 361 -0.47 14.14 -9.16
CA LEU A 361 0.86 13.59 -9.47
C LEU A 361 0.80 12.32 -10.31
N PHE A 362 -0.20 11.46 -10.11
CA PHE A 362 -0.34 10.21 -10.86
C PHE A 362 -1.19 10.37 -12.13
N GLY A 363 -1.89 11.49 -12.27
CA GLY A 363 -2.75 11.80 -13.41
C GLY A 363 -2.01 11.89 -14.74
N THR A 364 -2.77 12.06 -15.83
CA THR A 364 -2.22 12.13 -17.20
C THR A 364 -1.24 13.28 -17.35
N GLN A 365 -1.56 14.46 -16.82
CA GLN A 365 -0.78 15.69 -17.01
C GLN A 365 0.60 15.69 -16.34
N TYR A 366 0.75 15.08 -15.16
CA TYR A 366 1.99 15.14 -14.35
C TYR A 366 2.62 13.78 -14.04
N GLY A 367 1.95 12.68 -14.39
CA GLY A 367 2.35 11.33 -14.02
C GLY A 367 3.44 10.69 -14.88
N SER A 368 4.15 11.44 -15.72
CA SER A 368 5.27 10.88 -16.50
C SER A 368 6.38 10.32 -15.59
N LEU A 369 6.72 11.03 -14.50
CA LEU A 369 7.67 10.54 -13.50
C LEU A 369 7.17 9.26 -12.83
N PHE A 370 5.87 9.21 -12.50
CA PHE A 370 5.22 8.07 -11.88
C PHE A 370 5.21 6.83 -12.80
N ARG A 371 4.97 7.03 -14.11
CA ARG A 371 4.88 5.98 -15.14
C ARG A 371 6.23 5.48 -15.67
N ASN A 372 7.35 6.13 -15.33
CA ASN A 372 8.70 5.75 -15.78
C ASN A 372 9.36 4.69 -14.87
N VAL A 373 8.57 3.85 -14.20
CA VAL A 373 9.01 2.82 -13.26
C VAL A 373 8.20 1.56 -13.53
N ASP A 374 8.82 0.38 -13.67
CA ASP A 374 8.02 -0.84 -13.76
C ASP A 374 7.27 -1.07 -12.43
N LEU A 375 5.98 -1.36 -12.49
CA LEU A 375 5.12 -1.47 -11.33
C LEU A 375 4.52 -2.88 -11.20
N LEU A 376 4.68 -3.48 -10.02
CA LEU A 376 3.94 -4.66 -9.58
C LEU A 376 3.08 -4.29 -8.37
N VAL A 377 1.79 -4.61 -8.44
CA VAL A 377 0.83 -4.35 -7.37
C VAL A 377 0.37 -5.68 -6.78
N GLY A 378 0.37 -5.79 -5.45
CA GLY A 378 -0.14 -6.95 -4.73
C GLY A 378 -1.17 -6.54 -3.69
N MET A 379 -2.19 -7.38 -3.49
CA MET A 379 -3.14 -7.18 -2.40
C MET A 379 -3.53 -8.50 -1.74
N THR A 380 -3.94 -8.42 -0.48
CA THR A 380 -4.53 -9.52 0.27
C THR A 380 -6.05 -9.52 0.10
N SER A 381 -6.72 -10.61 0.48
CA SER A 381 -8.18 -10.70 0.33
C SER A 381 -8.92 -9.75 1.27
N ASN A 382 -8.41 -9.58 2.49
CA ASN A 382 -9.03 -8.81 3.57
C ASN A 382 -8.03 -7.84 4.23
N PRO A 383 -7.50 -6.83 3.50
CA PRO A 383 -6.47 -5.94 4.03
C PRO A 383 -6.97 -5.12 5.24
N ALA A 384 -8.28 -4.86 5.33
CA ALA A 384 -8.89 -4.12 6.44
C ALA A 384 -9.23 -4.98 7.68
N HIS A 385 -8.86 -6.26 7.71
CA HIS A 385 -9.25 -7.18 8.80
C HIS A 385 -8.91 -6.66 10.20
N HIS A 386 -7.72 -6.08 10.35
CA HIS A 386 -7.21 -5.54 11.61
C HIS A 386 -7.96 -4.28 12.11
N LEU A 387 -8.80 -3.65 11.27
CA LEU A 387 -9.54 -2.44 11.63
C LEU A 387 -10.83 -2.71 12.43
N LEU A 388 -11.19 -3.98 12.62
CA LEU A 388 -12.34 -4.38 13.41
C LEU A 388 -11.89 -5.05 14.73
N PRO A 389 -12.61 -4.82 15.84
CA PRO A 389 -12.40 -5.53 17.11
C PRO A 389 -12.54 -7.03 16.94
N ASN A 390 -11.85 -7.78 17.80
CA ASN A 390 -11.84 -9.25 17.72
C ASN A 390 -13.23 -9.87 17.88
N ASP A 391 -14.06 -9.34 18.79
CA ASP A 391 -15.43 -9.84 18.98
C ASP A 391 -16.30 -9.61 17.74
N ASP A 392 -16.15 -8.45 17.09
CA ASP A 392 -16.83 -8.12 15.83
C ASP A 392 -16.39 -9.09 14.72
N ILE A 393 -15.10 -9.46 14.68
CA ILE A 393 -14.55 -10.46 13.76
C ILE A 393 -15.13 -11.85 14.03
N ARG A 394 -15.21 -12.30 15.28
CA ARG A 394 -15.63 -13.67 15.63
C ARG A 394 -17.14 -13.85 15.57
N LEU A 395 -17.88 -12.95 16.18
CA LEU A 395 -19.33 -13.07 16.40
C LEU A 395 -20.15 -12.41 15.29
N GLY A 396 -19.53 -11.50 14.53
CA GLY A 396 -20.23 -10.63 13.58
C GLY A 396 -20.73 -9.36 14.25
N ILE A 397 -21.44 -8.53 13.49
CA ILE A 397 -21.93 -7.22 13.95
C ILE A 397 -23.41 -7.05 13.64
N ASP A 398 -24.11 -6.28 14.48
CA ASP A 398 -25.48 -5.89 14.21
C ASP A 398 -25.57 -4.70 13.22
N LYS A 399 -26.81 -4.40 12.79
CA LYS A 399 -27.08 -3.31 11.85
C LYS A 399 -26.70 -1.93 12.40
N GLU A 400 -26.85 -1.68 13.69
CA GLU A 400 -26.54 -0.37 14.27
C GLU A 400 -25.03 -0.14 14.39
N LYS A 401 -24.27 -1.16 14.77
CA LYS A 401 -22.81 -1.16 14.75
C LYS A 401 -22.29 -0.95 13.32
N ARG A 402 -22.85 -1.63 12.31
CA ARG A 402 -22.55 -1.34 10.89
C ARG A 402 -22.77 0.14 10.56
N LYS A 403 -23.94 0.70 10.91
CA LYS A 403 -24.22 2.12 10.65
C LYS A 403 -23.23 3.03 11.40
N ARG A 404 -22.84 2.72 12.64
CA ARG A 404 -21.82 3.48 13.40
C ARG A 404 -20.48 3.51 12.65
N ILE A 405 -20.04 2.36 12.14
CA ILE A 405 -18.79 2.23 11.36
C ILE A 405 -18.88 3.07 10.09
N PHE A 406 -19.92 2.88 9.29
CA PHE A 406 -20.11 3.61 8.03
C PHE A 406 -20.29 5.12 8.24
N ARG A 407 -21.02 5.56 9.28
CA ARG A 407 -21.12 6.99 9.61
C ARG A 407 -19.75 7.58 9.92
N THR A 408 -18.90 6.86 10.66
CA THR A 408 -17.55 7.30 11.00
C THR A 408 -16.66 7.39 9.77
N LEU A 409 -16.69 6.35 8.92
CA LEU A 409 -15.99 6.31 7.65
C LEU A 409 -16.36 7.53 6.78
N ILE A 410 -17.66 7.71 6.50
CA ILE A 410 -18.11 8.80 5.64
C ILE A 410 -17.79 10.17 6.23
N ARG A 411 -17.94 10.32 7.55
CA ARG A 411 -17.67 11.58 8.23
C ARG A 411 -16.19 11.97 8.19
N ASN A 412 -15.27 10.99 8.26
CA ASN A 412 -13.84 11.26 8.25
C ASN A 412 -13.26 11.43 6.84
N LEU A 413 -13.82 10.72 5.85
CA LEU A 413 -13.29 10.71 4.48
C LEU A 413 -13.87 11.83 3.58
N TYR A 414 -15.16 12.15 3.73
CA TYR A 414 -15.87 13.05 2.81
C TYR A 414 -16.36 14.30 3.53
N ASP A 415 -16.53 15.38 2.78
CA ASP A 415 -16.98 16.68 3.25
C ASP A 415 -18.40 17.03 2.81
N PHE A 416 -18.75 16.68 1.58
CA PHE A 416 -20.05 16.97 0.96
C PHE A 416 -20.94 15.74 0.84
N HIS A 417 -22.26 15.97 0.71
CA HIS A 417 -23.29 14.94 0.41
C HIS A 417 -23.18 13.63 1.21
N ARG A 418 -22.84 13.74 2.50
CA ARG A 418 -22.59 12.56 3.35
C ARG A 418 -23.83 11.68 3.52
N LYS A 419 -25.04 12.23 3.47
CA LYS A 419 -26.30 11.47 3.58
C LYS A 419 -26.49 10.55 2.38
N GLU A 420 -26.26 11.08 1.19
CA GLU A 420 -26.39 10.38 -0.09
C GLU A 420 -25.33 9.29 -0.22
N ILE A 421 -24.07 9.63 0.08
CA ILE A 421 -22.96 8.66 0.07
C ILE A 421 -23.23 7.54 1.10
N PHE A 422 -23.72 7.89 2.29
CA PHE A 422 -24.06 6.89 3.31
C PHE A 422 -25.19 5.95 2.85
N ALA A 423 -26.23 6.47 2.21
CA ALA A 423 -27.31 5.64 1.67
C ALA A 423 -26.82 4.72 0.54
N ALA A 424 -26.00 5.24 -0.37
CA ALA A 424 -25.41 4.46 -1.45
C ALA A 424 -24.49 3.35 -0.91
N LEU A 425 -23.67 3.64 0.11
CA LEU A 425 -22.80 2.67 0.77
C LEU A 425 -23.58 1.53 1.42
N ILE A 426 -24.66 1.86 2.17
CA ILE A 426 -25.53 0.84 2.76
C ILE A 426 -26.15 -0.04 1.68
N ASN A 427 -26.58 0.56 0.57
CA ASN A 427 -27.17 -0.18 -0.54
C ASN A 427 -26.17 -1.15 -1.20
N GLU A 428 -24.96 -0.70 -1.47
CA GLU A 428 -23.93 -1.49 -2.17
C GLU A 428 -23.44 -2.69 -1.34
N TYR A 429 -23.29 -2.53 -0.02
CA TYR A 429 -22.74 -3.56 0.89
C TYR A 429 -23.79 -4.21 1.79
N THR A 430 -25.03 -4.29 1.30
CA THR A 430 -26.08 -5.13 1.89
C THR A 430 -26.33 -6.31 0.98
N ASP A 431 -26.29 -7.52 1.55
CA ASP A 431 -26.72 -8.73 0.86
C ASP A 431 -28.25 -8.74 0.79
N TRP A 432 -28.79 -8.25 -0.32
CA TRP A 432 -30.23 -8.19 -0.56
C TRP A 432 -30.85 -9.55 -0.90
N ASP A 433 -30.03 -10.55 -1.26
CA ASP A 433 -30.48 -11.91 -1.55
C ASP A 433 -30.76 -12.69 -0.26
N ASN A 434 -30.13 -12.31 0.87
CA ASN A 434 -30.32 -12.95 2.17
C ASN A 434 -30.88 -11.98 3.24
N PRO A 435 -32.22 -11.85 3.37
CA PRO A 435 -32.84 -10.89 4.28
C PRO A 435 -32.71 -11.28 5.77
N LYS A 436 -32.10 -12.43 6.10
CA LYS A 436 -31.92 -12.85 7.50
C LYS A 436 -30.92 -11.98 8.26
N ASP A 437 -30.15 -11.14 7.57
CA ASP A 437 -29.24 -10.16 8.17
C ASP A 437 -28.35 -10.78 9.27
N HIS A 438 -27.82 -11.98 9.00
CA HIS A 438 -27.00 -12.70 9.96
C HIS A 438 -25.78 -11.84 10.37
N PRO A 439 -25.42 -11.72 11.66
CA PRO A 439 -24.37 -10.81 12.10
C PRO A 439 -23.03 -10.97 11.37
N LYS A 440 -22.65 -12.21 11.03
CA LYS A 440 -21.44 -12.51 10.23
C LYS A 440 -21.54 -12.01 8.78
N THR A 441 -22.71 -12.06 8.17
CA THR A 441 -22.95 -11.52 6.82
C THR A 441 -22.85 -9.99 6.83
N ILE A 442 -23.42 -9.34 7.84
CA ILE A 442 -23.30 -7.88 8.02
C ILE A 442 -21.82 -7.50 8.23
N ARG A 443 -21.10 -8.24 9.07
CA ARG A 443 -19.65 -8.06 9.27
C ARG A 443 -18.89 -8.20 7.96
N ASN A 444 -19.15 -9.24 7.17
CA ASN A 444 -18.50 -9.44 5.87
C ASN A 444 -18.74 -8.26 4.93
N GLY A 445 -19.97 -7.72 4.87
CA GLY A 445 -20.27 -6.51 4.09
C GLY A 445 -19.49 -5.29 4.58
N VAL A 446 -19.33 -5.11 5.89
CA VAL A 446 -18.51 -4.03 6.45
C VAL A 446 -17.02 -4.21 6.16
N LEU A 447 -16.49 -5.41 6.36
CA LEU A 447 -15.08 -5.72 6.10
C LEU A 447 -14.75 -5.55 4.61
N ALA A 448 -15.65 -5.97 3.72
CA ALA A 448 -15.57 -5.75 2.29
C ALA A 448 -15.54 -4.24 1.96
N ALA A 449 -16.44 -3.44 2.53
CA ALA A 449 -16.47 -2.00 2.31
C ALA A 449 -15.19 -1.29 2.77
N LEU A 450 -14.69 -1.63 3.95
CA LEU A 450 -13.45 -1.06 4.48
C LEU A 450 -12.23 -1.48 3.65
N SER A 451 -12.15 -2.75 3.25
CA SER A 451 -11.08 -3.26 2.39
C SER A 451 -11.08 -2.54 1.04
N ASP A 452 -12.25 -2.30 0.46
CA ASP A 452 -12.38 -1.67 -0.84
C ASP A 452 -11.96 -0.20 -0.82
N VAL A 453 -12.54 0.60 0.09
CA VAL A 453 -12.31 2.05 0.11
C VAL A 453 -10.91 2.43 0.60
N LEU A 454 -10.34 1.65 1.53
CA LEU A 454 -9.06 1.98 2.15
C LEU A 454 -7.86 1.37 1.45
N PHE A 455 -8.04 0.29 0.66
CA PHE A 455 -6.94 -0.47 0.09
C PHE A 455 -7.15 -0.83 -1.38
N VAL A 456 -8.19 -1.61 -1.70
CA VAL A 456 -8.34 -2.22 -3.04
C VAL A 456 -8.60 -1.17 -4.12
N ALA A 457 -9.62 -0.31 -3.94
CA ALA A 457 -9.99 0.67 -4.96
C ALA A 457 -8.89 1.72 -5.21
N PRO A 458 -8.23 2.30 -4.17
CA PRO A 458 -7.09 3.19 -4.38
C PRO A 458 -5.89 2.52 -5.07
N LEU A 459 -5.61 1.25 -4.74
CA LEU A 459 -4.48 0.53 -5.29
C LEU A 459 -4.72 0.09 -6.74
N ILE A 460 -5.94 -0.32 -7.09
CA ILE A 460 -6.34 -0.58 -8.48
C ILE A 460 -6.35 0.73 -9.29
N GLU A 461 -6.79 1.84 -8.71
CA GLU A 461 -6.70 3.15 -9.38
C GLU A 461 -5.25 3.55 -9.64
N THR A 462 -4.36 3.26 -8.69
CA THR A 462 -2.91 3.48 -8.86
C THR A 462 -2.40 2.69 -10.07
N ALA A 463 -2.75 1.41 -10.19
CA ALA A 463 -2.38 0.58 -11.34
C ALA A 463 -3.02 1.07 -12.66
N ARG A 464 -4.27 1.55 -12.61
CA ARG A 464 -4.98 2.10 -13.77
C ARG A 464 -4.34 3.40 -14.27
N LEU A 465 -3.96 4.29 -13.37
CA LEU A 465 -3.27 5.55 -13.69
C LEU A 465 -1.84 5.31 -14.17
N HIS A 466 -1.20 4.24 -13.69
CA HIS A 466 0.13 3.84 -14.15
C HIS A 466 0.11 3.25 -15.55
N SER A 467 -0.94 2.49 -15.90
CA SER A 467 -1.09 1.81 -17.19
C SER A 467 -1.64 2.70 -18.33
N ILE A 468 -1.72 4.01 -18.13
CA ILE A 468 -2.12 4.96 -19.19
C ILE A 468 -1.01 5.04 -20.25
N ASP A 469 -1.36 4.64 -21.47
CA ASP A 469 -0.51 4.65 -22.67
C ASP A 469 -0.54 6.04 -23.30
N ASP A 470 0.33 6.94 -22.83
CA ASP A 470 0.49 8.28 -23.43
C ASP A 470 1.50 8.26 -24.59
N ASP A 471 2.56 7.45 -24.51
CA ASP A 471 3.62 7.34 -25.53
C ASP A 471 4.25 5.93 -25.44
N GLN A 472 4.67 5.36 -26.57
CA GLN A 472 5.09 3.96 -26.80
C GLN A 472 6.19 3.36 -25.87
N GLU A 473 6.66 4.09 -24.86
CA GLU A 473 7.65 3.67 -23.86
C GLU A 473 6.98 3.31 -22.50
N THR A 474 5.85 2.60 -22.51
CA THR A 474 5.14 2.29 -21.25
C THR A 474 5.92 1.31 -20.40
N SER A 475 6.27 1.71 -19.17
CA SER A 475 6.75 0.77 -18.14
C SER A 475 5.71 -0.30 -17.86
N ASN A 476 6.16 -1.47 -17.42
CA ASN A 476 5.27 -2.60 -17.21
C ASN A 476 4.38 -2.36 -15.98
N THR A 477 3.14 -2.84 -16.05
CA THR A 477 2.20 -2.82 -14.91
C THR A 477 1.60 -4.21 -14.73
N PHE A 478 1.83 -4.81 -13.56
CA PHE A 478 1.28 -6.11 -13.20
C PHE A 478 0.54 -6.03 -11.88
N MET A 479 -0.39 -6.95 -11.68
CA MET A 479 -1.18 -7.05 -10.46
C MET A 479 -1.33 -8.52 -10.05
N PHE A 480 -1.34 -8.81 -8.75
CA PHE A 480 -1.71 -10.12 -8.21
C PHE A 480 -2.54 -9.99 -6.93
N LEU A 481 -3.33 -11.03 -6.64
CA LEU A 481 -4.03 -11.21 -5.38
C LEU A 481 -3.35 -12.36 -4.62
N PHE A 482 -2.91 -12.10 -3.38
CA PHE A 482 -2.49 -13.15 -2.47
C PHE A 482 -3.71 -13.61 -1.69
N ALA A 483 -4.33 -14.74 -2.05
CA ALA A 483 -5.53 -15.25 -1.37
C ALA A 483 -5.27 -16.50 -0.52
N HIS A 484 -4.01 -16.92 -0.38
CA HIS A 484 -3.64 -18.15 0.34
C HIS A 484 -3.80 -17.98 1.85
N GLU A 485 -4.33 -19.02 2.50
CA GLU A 485 -4.49 -19.10 3.96
C GLU A 485 -3.48 -20.10 4.54
N SER A 486 -2.63 -19.64 5.47
CA SER A 486 -1.72 -20.54 6.18
C SER A 486 -2.53 -21.52 7.04
N LYS A 487 -2.32 -22.84 6.87
CA LYS A 487 -3.18 -23.87 7.50
C LYS A 487 -3.19 -23.85 9.03
N ASN A 488 -2.14 -23.33 9.68
CA ASN A 488 -2.16 -23.17 11.13
C ASN A 488 -3.21 -22.16 11.62
N MET A 489 -3.71 -21.30 10.73
CA MET A 489 -4.82 -20.38 10.98
C MET A 489 -6.19 -20.98 10.63
N ALA A 490 -6.26 -22.21 10.10
CA ALA A 490 -7.49 -22.78 9.56
C ALA A 490 -8.59 -22.98 10.63
N GLU A 491 -8.23 -23.23 11.89
CA GLU A 491 -9.20 -23.30 12.99
C GLU A 491 -9.96 -21.96 13.15
N GLU A 492 -9.31 -20.84 12.87
CA GLU A 492 -9.90 -19.51 12.97
C GLU A 492 -10.79 -19.18 11.75
N THR A 493 -10.39 -19.58 10.54
CA THR A 493 -11.22 -19.48 9.33
C THR A 493 -12.57 -20.19 9.56
N VAL A 494 -12.53 -21.40 10.14
CA VAL A 494 -13.75 -22.17 10.47
C VAL A 494 -14.59 -21.44 11.51
N ALA A 495 -13.96 -20.88 12.56
CA ALA A 495 -14.67 -20.18 13.62
C ALA A 495 -15.33 -18.86 13.14
N THR A 496 -14.63 -18.08 12.31
CA THR A 496 -15.07 -16.75 11.86
C THR A 496 -15.90 -16.80 10.59
N GLY A 497 -15.62 -17.72 9.67
CA GLY A 497 -16.17 -17.75 8.31
C GLY A 497 -15.65 -16.62 7.41
N ILE A 498 -14.48 -16.06 7.72
CA ILE A 498 -13.75 -15.14 6.83
C ILE A 498 -12.70 -15.97 6.10
N GLN A 499 -12.73 -15.94 4.78
CA GLN A 499 -11.80 -16.66 3.91
C GLN A 499 -10.81 -15.70 3.25
N GLY A 500 -9.69 -16.25 2.79
CA GLY A 500 -8.57 -15.56 2.18
C GLY A 500 -7.59 -14.98 3.20
N SER A 501 -6.56 -14.31 2.68
CA SER A 501 -5.50 -13.72 3.48
C SER A 501 -5.90 -12.36 4.09
N ILE A 502 -5.16 -11.97 5.12
CA ILE A 502 -5.21 -10.64 5.73
C ILE A 502 -3.92 -9.86 5.45
N SER A 503 -3.93 -8.55 5.69
CA SER A 503 -2.75 -7.72 5.42
C SER A 503 -1.53 -8.20 6.20
N GLY A 504 -0.39 -8.30 5.51
CA GLY A 504 0.87 -8.81 6.06
C GLY A 504 1.12 -10.30 5.81
N ASP A 505 0.09 -11.10 5.49
CA ASP A 505 0.25 -12.56 5.30
C ASP A 505 1.20 -12.93 4.16
N HIS A 506 1.28 -12.10 3.13
CA HIS A 506 2.15 -12.34 1.97
C HIS A 506 3.64 -12.08 2.28
N ILE A 507 3.95 -11.29 3.32
CA ILE A 507 5.32 -10.90 3.67
C ILE A 507 6.20 -12.11 4.02
N PRO A 508 5.81 -13.03 4.94
CA PRO A 508 6.65 -14.18 5.23
C PRO A 508 6.94 -15.06 4.01
N TYR A 509 5.98 -15.18 3.08
CA TYR A 509 6.13 -15.95 1.85
C TYR A 509 7.12 -15.31 0.88
N ILE A 510 7.15 -13.97 0.79
CA ILE A 510 8.12 -13.22 -0.03
C ILE A 510 9.54 -13.39 0.52
N PHE A 511 9.72 -13.37 1.84
CA PHE A 511 11.04 -13.49 2.47
C PHE A 511 11.55 -14.93 2.60
N GLY A 512 10.70 -15.93 2.31
CA GLY A 512 11.09 -17.33 2.39
C GLY A 512 10.99 -17.94 3.78
N HIS A 513 10.30 -17.30 4.74
CA HIS A 513 10.17 -17.79 6.10
C HIS A 513 9.56 -19.20 6.19
N PRO A 514 8.56 -19.60 5.37
CA PRO A 514 8.07 -20.97 5.38
C PRO A 514 9.14 -22.05 5.16
N LEU A 515 10.25 -21.71 4.49
CA LEU A 515 11.36 -22.64 4.24
C LEU A 515 12.34 -22.75 5.42
N ASN A 516 12.31 -21.82 6.36
CA ASN A 516 13.21 -21.79 7.52
C ASN A 516 12.43 -22.16 8.79
N GLN A 517 12.88 -23.19 9.51
CA GLN A 517 12.17 -23.66 10.71
C GLN A 517 12.50 -22.85 11.97
N ASP A 518 13.58 -22.07 11.96
CA ASP A 518 14.15 -21.41 13.15
C ASP A 518 13.70 -19.93 13.31
N ASP A 519 12.50 -19.55 12.88
CA ASP A 519 12.02 -18.17 12.99
C ASP A 519 10.95 -17.97 14.07
N ASP A 520 11.29 -17.19 15.10
CA ASP A 520 10.38 -16.85 16.20
C ASP A 520 9.19 -15.96 15.77
N LEU A 521 9.36 -15.10 14.76
CA LEU A 521 8.32 -14.16 14.32
C LEU A 521 7.28 -14.87 13.45
N TYR A 522 7.74 -15.76 12.58
CA TYR A 522 6.90 -16.48 11.63
C TYR A 522 7.13 -17.99 11.77
N SER A 523 6.18 -18.66 12.42
CA SER A 523 6.27 -20.08 12.74
C SER A 523 5.02 -20.84 12.32
N GLY A 524 5.11 -22.17 12.25
CA GLY A 524 3.94 -23.01 11.99
C GLY A 524 3.54 -23.12 10.52
N PHE A 525 4.51 -23.13 9.61
CA PHE A 525 4.24 -23.33 8.19
C PHE A 525 4.21 -24.81 7.81
N THR A 526 3.31 -25.16 6.89
CA THR A 526 3.19 -26.51 6.34
C THR A 526 4.08 -26.70 5.10
N ALA A 527 4.19 -27.94 4.62
CA ALA A 527 4.86 -28.23 3.35
C ALA A 527 4.20 -27.54 2.14
N GLU A 528 2.88 -27.30 2.21
CA GLU A 528 2.17 -26.52 1.19
C GLU A 528 2.60 -25.05 1.22
N ASP A 529 2.73 -24.46 2.41
CA ASP A 529 3.20 -23.08 2.57
C ASP A 529 4.62 -22.88 2.03
N GLN A 530 5.49 -23.89 2.20
CA GLN A 530 6.83 -23.92 1.60
C GLN A 530 6.77 -23.83 0.08
N MET A 531 5.85 -24.57 -0.56
CA MET A 531 5.69 -24.54 -2.01
C MET A 531 5.16 -23.18 -2.49
N ILE A 532 4.16 -22.61 -1.80
CA ILE A 532 3.64 -21.27 -2.11
C ILE A 532 4.73 -20.21 -1.94
N SER A 533 5.57 -20.31 -0.91
CA SER A 533 6.67 -19.37 -0.71
C SER A 533 7.71 -19.44 -1.85
N ARG A 534 8.03 -20.64 -2.35
CA ARG A 534 8.89 -20.78 -3.54
C ARG A 534 8.30 -20.10 -4.76
N VAL A 535 6.99 -20.25 -4.99
CA VAL A 535 6.28 -19.58 -6.09
C VAL A 535 6.36 -18.05 -5.92
N MET A 536 6.10 -17.54 -4.72
CA MET A 536 6.13 -16.11 -4.43
C MET A 536 7.52 -15.51 -4.64
N MET A 537 8.56 -16.12 -4.07
CA MET A 537 9.95 -15.70 -4.26
C MET A 537 10.38 -15.75 -5.72
N HIS A 538 9.90 -16.75 -6.48
CA HIS A 538 10.20 -16.87 -7.91
C HIS A 538 9.69 -15.65 -8.67
N TYR A 539 8.39 -15.34 -8.58
CA TYR A 539 7.80 -14.21 -9.31
C TYR A 539 8.36 -12.86 -8.86
N ILE A 540 8.55 -12.67 -7.56
CA ILE A 540 9.15 -11.43 -7.03
C ILE A 540 10.59 -11.27 -7.53
N SER A 541 11.41 -12.31 -7.46
CA SER A 541 12.80 -12.22 -7.92
C SER A 541 12.91 -11.98 -9.43
N ASN A 542 12.01 -12.57 -10.22
CA ASN A 542 11.92 -12.33 -11.66
C ASN A 542 11.55 -10.89 -11.99
N PHE A 543 10.53 -10.35 -11.32
CA PHE A 543 10.16 -8.94 -11.49
C PHE A 543 11.32 -8.02 -11.10
N VAL A 544 12.03 -8.30 -10.00
CA VAL A 544 13.23 -7.54 -9.60
C VAL A 544 14.33 -7.59 -10.67
N LYS A 545 14.51 -8.74 -11.33
CA LYS A 545 15.49 -8.91 -12.41
C LYS A 545 15.12 -8.15 -13.68
N SER A 546 13.86 -8.22 -14.10
CA SER A 546 13.48 -7.88 -15.49
C SER A 546 12.34 -6.88 -15.64
N GLY A 547 11.54 -6.65 -14.60
CA GLY A 547 10.29 -5.88 -14.67
C GLY A 547 9.09 -6.73 -15.11
N ASP A 548 9.29 -8.01 -15.38
CA ASP A 548 8.25 -8.97 -15.76
C ASP A 548 8.34 -10.19 -14.83
N PRO A 549 7.27 -10.54 -14.08
CA PRO A 549 7.29 -11.67 -13.15
C PRO A 549 7.60 -13.02 -13.82
N THR A 550 7.39 -13.15 -15.13
CA THR A 550 7.64 -14.40 -15.88
C THR A 550 9.05 -14.50 -16.48
N LYS A 551 9.87 -13.45 -16.36
CA LYS A 551 11.20 -13.36 -16.96
C LYS A 551 12.28 -13.04 -15.91
N PRO A 552 13.53 -13.50 -16.07
CA PRO A 552 14.05 -14.25 -17.21
C PRO A 552 13.91 -15.77 -17.09
N VAL A 553 13.59 -16.28 -15.91
CA VAL A 553 13.51 -17.72 -15.63
C VAL A 553 12.04 -18.12 -15.53
N GLN A 554 11.61 -19.13 -16.29
CA GLN A 554 10.27 -19.68 -16.11
C GLN A 554 10.21 -20.56 -14.85
N LEU A 555 9.08 -20.53 -14.16
CA LEU A 555 8.84 -21.38 -12.98
C LEU A 555 8.91 -22.85 -13.41
N GLN A 556 9.69 -23.68 -12.72
CA GLN A 556 9.77 -25.10 -13.05
C GLN A 556 8.60 -25.86 -12.39
N ALA A 557 7.82 -26.59 -13.19
CA ALA A 557 6.65 -27.36 -12.74
C ALA A 557 7.06 -28.69 -12.06
N VAL A 558 7.84 -28.62 -10.97
CA VAL A 558 8.36 -29.81 -10.25
C VAL A 558 7.37 -30.34 -9.21
N THR A 559 6.42 -29.51 -8.78
CA THR A 559 5.40 -29.87 -7.78
C THR A 559 4.01 -29.55 -8.32
N PRO A 560 2.93 -30.21 -7.85
CA PRO A 560 1.57 -29.90 -8.29
C PRO A 560 1.19 -28.43 -8.11
N ILE A 561 1.66 -27.80 -7.02
CA ILE A 561 1.46 -26.36 -6.78
C ILE A 561 2.24 -25.53 -7.80
N ALA A 562 3.51 -25.85 -8.04
CA ALA A 562 4.30 -25.14 -9.06
C ALA A 562 3.71 -25.31 -10.46
N GLU A 563 3.12 -26.46 -10.80
CA GLU A 563 2.44 -26.70 -12.08
C GLU A 563 1.21 -25.79 -12.25
N ARG A 564 0.43 -25.61 -11.18
CA ARG A 564 -0.70 -24.67 -11.17
C ARG A 564 -0.28 -23.24 -11.48
N PHE A 565 0.86 -22.81 -10.93
CA PHE A 565 1.38 -21.46 -11.17
C PHE A 565 2.24 -21.37 -12.43
N HIS A 566 2.84 -22.45 -12.91
CA HIS A 566 3.67 -22.46 -14.12
C HIS A 566 2.90 -21.90 -15.33
N SER A 567 1.61 -22.23 -15.42
CA SER A 567 0.69 -21.74 -16.46
C SER A 567 -0.01 -20.41 -16.11
N ALA A 568 0.33 -19.79 -14.98
CA ALA A 568 -0.28 -18.53 -14.55
C ALA A 568 0.04 -17.42 -15.57
N ALA A 569 -1.01 -16.86 -16.15
CA ALA A 569 -0.90 -15.71 -17.02
C ALA A 569 -0.58 -14.47 -16.19
N TRP A 570 0.46 -13.75 -16.57
CA TRP A 570 0.77 -12.41 -16.08
C TRP A 570 0.52 -11.40 -17.20
N PRO A 571 -0.76 -11.11 -17.55
CA PRO A 571 -1.05 -10.09 -18.53
C PRO A 571 -0.65 -8.71 -17.99
N GLN A 572 0.05 -7.93 -18.80
CA GLN A 572 0.29 -6.53 -18.48
C GLN A 572 -1.04 -5.77 -18.47
N LEU A 573 -1.30 -5.01 -17.41
CA LEU A 573 -2.46 -4.14 -17.34
C LEU A 573 -2.30 -3.01 -18.37
N THR A 574 -3.25 -2.91 -19.30
CA THR A 574 -3.28 -1.86 -20.34
C THR A 574 -4.71 -1.33 -20.49
N GLN A 575 -4.89 -0.05 -20.84
CA GLN A 575 -6.23 0.50 -21.07
C GLN A 575 -6.97 -0.13 -22.27
N ARG A 576 -6.25 -0.70 -23.25
CA ARG A 576 -6.82 -1.17 -24.52
C ARG A 576 -7.58 -2.50 -24.44
N ASN A 577 -7.59 -3.18 -23.30
CA ASN A 577 -8.28 -4.48 -23.15
C ASN A 577 -9.46 -4.46 -22.14
N PRO A 578 -10.46 -3.55 -22.28
CA PRO A 578 -11.67 -3.58 -21.45
C PRO A 578 -12.67 -4.69 -21.90
N ASP A 579 -12.44 -5.34 -23.04
CA ASP A 579 -13.44 -6.20 -23.67
C ASP A 579 -13.35 -7.66 -23.21
N ARG A 580 -14.37 -8.06 -22.43
CA ARG A 580 -14.78 -9.39 -21.91
C ARG A 580 -14.41 -9.64 -20.44
N PRO A 581 -15.41 -9.75 -19.53
CA PRO A 581 -15.18 -10.05 -18.13
C PRO A 581 -14.68 -11.49 -17.99
N ARG A 582 -13.39 -11.65 -17.71
CA ARG A 582 -12.86 -12.85 -17.06
C ARG A 582 -12.58 -12.46 -15.61
N VAL A 583 -12.85 -13.38 -14.67
CA VAL A 583 -12.55 -13.20 -13.24
C VAL A 583 -11.11 -12.69 -13.01
N LYS A 584 -10.18 -13.10 -13.89
CA LYS A 584 -8.77 -12.70 -13.90
C LYS A 584 -8.46 -11.22 -14.23
N ASN A 585 -9.38 -10.47 -14.85
CA ASN A 585 -9.08 -9.12 -15.35
C ASN A 585 -9.78 -7.99 -14.56
N TYR A 586 -10.70 -8.31 -13.65
CA TYR A 586 -11.65 -7.35 -13.07
C TYR A 586 -11.92 -7.62 -11.58
N TYR A 587 -10.85 -7.80 -10.80
CA TYR A 587 -10.97 -8.03 -9.37
C TYR A 587 -11.81 -6.93 -8.69
N ARG A 588 -12.95 -7.34 -8.12
CA ARG A 588 -13.91 -6.46 -7.43
C ARG A 588 -14.38 -5.25 -8.24
N ASN A 589 -14.44 -5.35 -9.56
CA ASN A 589 -14.65 -4.20 -10.45
C ASN A 589 -15.96 -3.41 -10.20
N ALA A 590 -17.03 -4.06 -9.75
CA ALA A 590 -18.26 -3.35 -9.37
C ALA A 590 -18.01 -2.40 -8.18
N GLN A 591 -17.34 -2.89 -7.14
CA GLN A 591 -16.99 -2.12 -5.94
C GLN A 591 -15.91 -1.07 -6.25
N VAL A 592 -14.93 -1.40 -7.10
CA VAL A 592 -13.94 -0.43 -7.58
C VAL A 592 -14.63 0.70 -8.35
N GLY A 593 -15.57 0.38 -9.24
CA GLY A 593 -16.37 1.37 -9.97
C GLY A 593 -17.26 2.21 -9.06
N PHE A 594 -17.80 1.63 -7.99
CA PHE A 594 -18.53 2.35 -6.95
C PHE A 594 -17.64 3.41 -6.27
N TRP A 595 -16.46 3.02 -5.78
CA TRP A 595 -15.57 3.91 -5.02
C TRP A 595 -14.78 4.91 -5.88
N ASN A 596 -14.34 4.52 -7.07
CA ASN A 596 -13.54 5.39 -7.95
C ASN A 596 -14.41 6.16 -8.95
N GLY A 597 -15.66 5.76 -9.15
CA GLY A 597 -16.59 6.36 -10.12
C GLY A 597 -17.77 7.09 -9.47
N LEU A 598 -18.68 6.35 -8.82
CA LEU A 598 -19.94 6.91 -8.29
C LEU A 598 -19.72 7.83 -7.10
N VAL A 599 -18.97 7.39 -6.09
CA VAL A 599 -18.78 8.16 -4.85
C VAL A 599 -18.12 9.53 -5.10
N PRO A 600 -17.06 9.66 -5.93
CA PRO A 600 -16.50 10.96 -6.27
C PRO A 600 -17.50 11.91 -6.95
N GLN A 601 -18.40 11.39 -7.78
CA GLN A 601 -19.46 12.19 -8.40
C GLN A 601 -20.49 12.68 -7.37
N LEU A 602 -20.85 11.83 -6.40
CA LEU A 602 -21.71 12.23 -5.28
C LEU A 602 -21.02 13.26 -4.37
N HIS A 603 -19.71 13.17 -4.21
CA HIS A 603 -18.92 14.06 -3.36
C HIS A 603 -18.66 15.46 -3.99
N ALA A 604 -19.11 15.72 -5.22
CA ALA A 604 -18.97 17.03 -5.83
C ALA A 604 -19.77 18.11 -5.09
N ASN A 605 -19.19 19.31 -4.96
CA ASN A 605 -19.63 20.42 -4.10
C ASN A 605 -20.97 21.08 -4.53
N GLY A 606 -21.74 20.45 -5.42
CA GLY A 606 -22.83 21.09 -6.17
C GLY A 606 -22.31 22.05 -7.25
N LYS A 607 -23.23 22.76 -7.93
CA LYS A 607 -22.87 23.77 -8.94
C LYS A 607 -22.23 24.98 -8.27
N GLU A 608 -21.08 25.41 -8.77
CA GLU A 608 -20.43 26.67 -8.34
C GLU A 608 -21.42 27.83 -8.37
N GLY A 609 -21.44 28.62 -7.29
CA GLY A 609 -22.28 29.81 -7.15
C GLY A 609 -23.65 29.61 -6.50
N VAL A 610 -24.07 28.37 -6.19
CA VAL A 610 -25.27 28.13 -5.37
C VAL A 610 -24.84 27.80 -3.93
N PRO A 611 -25.07 28.69 -2.94
CA PRO A 611 -24.75 28.40 -1.55
C PRO A 611 -25.63 27.26 -1.06
N VAL A 612 -25.04 26.10 -0.82
CA VAL A 612 -25.71 24.98 -0.13
C VAL A 612 -25.46 25.15 1.37
N PRO A 613 -26.50 25.25 2.21
CA PRO A 613 -26.31 25.35 3.66
C PRO A 613 -25.50 24.15 4.18
N GLU A 614 -24.53 24.40 5.07
CA GLU A 614 -23.62 23.36 5.60
C GLU A 614 -24.36 22.15 6.17
N GLU A 615 -25.53 22.39 6.76
CA GLU A 615 -26.43 21.39 7.35
C GLU A 615 -26.89 20.31 6.35
N HIS A 616 -26.96 20.65 5.04
CA HIS A 616 -27.28 19.68 4.00
C HIS A 616 -26.23 18.58 3.91
N HIS A 617 -24.97 18.86 4.27
CA HIS A 617 -23.88 17.89 4.24
C HIS A 617 -23.76 17.07 5.52
N PHE A 618 -24.63 17.30 6.52
CA PHE A 618 -24.61 16.58 7.79
C PHE A 618 -25.37 15.25 7.70
N LEU A 619 -24.82 14.21 8.33
CA LEU A 619 -25.53 12.96 8.61
C LEU A 619 -26.67 13.20 9.61
N SER A 620 -27.71 12.37 9.61
CA SER A 620 -28.87 12.53 10.51
C SER A 620 -28.51 12.57 12.00
N ASN A 621 -27.48 11.82 12.42
CA ASN A 621 -27.01 11.76 13.81
C ASN A 621 -25.68 12.49 14.03
N HIS A 622 -25.42 13.54 13.25
CA HIS A 622 -24.11 14.21 13.20
C HIS A 622 -23.56 14.63 14.58
N PHE A 623 -24.40 15.17 15.45
CA PHE A 623 -23.98 15.69 16.76
C PHE A 623 -24.04 14.63 17.88
N LYS A 624 -24.58 13.45 17.60
CA LYS A 624 -24.74 12.37 18.57
C LYS A 624 -23.46 11.55 18.65
N ARG A 625 -22.60 11.84 19.64
CA ARG A 625 -21.23 11.26 19.76
C ARG A 625 -21.24 9.73 19.83
N ASP A 626 -22.19 9.14 20.53
CA ASP A 626 -22.37 7.69 20.63
C ASP A 626 -22.90 7.05 19.33
N SER A 627 -23.25 7.83 18.30
CA SER A 627 -23.65 7.30 16.99
C SER A 627 -22.47 6.94 16.06
N PHE A 628 -21.24 7.21 16.51
CA PHE A 628 -20.00 6.90 15.81
C PHE A 628 -19.31 5.69 16.43
N PHE A 629 -18.47 5.03 15.63
CA PHE A 629 -17.71 3.86 16.02
C PHE A 629 -16.38 4.24 16.70
N GLY A 630 -15.80 5.37 16.33
CA GLY A 630 -14.52 5.83 16.88
C GLY A 630 -14.35 7.34 16.77
N THR A 631 -13.11 7.79 16.78
CA THR A 631 -12.75 9.21 16.72
C THR A 631 -13.17 9.84 15.40
N VAL A 632 -13.88 10.96 15.50
CA VAL A 632 -14.36 11.73 14.36
C VAL A 632 -13.47 12.96 14.16
N ARG A 633 -13.12 13.24 12.89
CA ARG A 633 -12.37 14.44 12.51
C ARG A 633 -13.12 15.73 12.93
N PRO A 634 -12.43 16.74 13.48
CA PRO A 634 -13.03 18.05 13.76
C PRO A 634 -13.62 18.68 12.49
N TYR A 635 -14.77 19.34 12.63
CA TYR A 635 -15.40 20.13 11.56
C TYR A 635 -14.76 21.51 11.54
N ALA A 636 -13.99 21.82 10.50
CA ALA A 636 -13.60 23.18 10.17
C ALA A 636 -13.54 23.30 8.64
N SER A 637 -13.82 24.49 8.11
CA SER A 637 -13.60 24.79 6.69
C SER A 637 -12.09 24.91 6.47
N TYR A 638 -11.47 23.96 5.78
CA TYR A 638 -10.02 23.88 5.64
C TYR A 638 -9.57 24.49 4.31
N ALA A 639 -8.88 25.63 4.37
CA ALA A 639 -8.11 26.16 3.26
C ALA A 639 -6.81 25.35 3.09
N ASN A 640 -6.90 24.09 2.65
CA ASN A 640 -5.78 23.43 2.00
C ASN A 640 -5.86 23.80 0.52
N GLU A 641 -5.59 25.06 0.19
CA GLU A 641 -5.41 25.44 -1.21
C GLU A 641 -4.24 24.62 -1.77
N PRO A 642 -4.46 23.77 -2.79
CA PRO A 642 -3.35 23.12 -3.45
C PRO A 642 -2.47 24.21 -4.06
N PHE A 643 -1.16 24.11 -3.82
CA PHE A 643 -0.20 24.93 -4.55
C PHE A 643 -0.48 24.85 -6.05
N PRO A 644 -0.35 25.96 -6.79
CA PRO A 644 -0.37 25.90 -8.24
C PRO A 644 0.63 24.83 -8.69
N PRO A 645 0.25 23.98 -9.64
CA PRO A 645 1.14 22.92 -10.11
C PRO A 645 2.47 23.52 -10.55
N PRO A 646 3.60 22.85 -10.29
CA PRO A 646 4.89 23.33 -10.76
C PRO A 646 4.85 23.52 -12.29
N PRO A 647 5.56 24.52 -12.83
CA PRO A 647 5.63 24.71 -14.27
C PRO A 647 6.07 23.40 -14.93
N LEU A 648 5.40 23.05 -16.04
CA LEU A 648 5.70 21.84 -16.80
C LEU A 648 7.22 21.75 -17.02
N PRO A 649 7.83 20.56 -16.82
CA PRO A 649 9.22 20.38 -17.21
C PRO A 649 9.37 20.79 -18.68
N PRO A 650 10.42 21.53 -19.05
CA PRO A 650 10.57 22.06 -20.39
C PRO A 650 10.46 20.91 -21.39
N THR A 651 9.58 21.07 -22.37
CA THR A 651 9.41 20.10 -23.45
C THR A 651 10.79 19.83 -24.05
N PRO A 652 11.27 18.58 -24.11
CA PRO A 652 12.60 18.30 -24.64
C PRO A 652 12.70 18.87 -26.06
N LEU A 653 13.77 19.62 -26.31
CA LEU A 653 14.00 20.29 -27.58
C LEU A 653 13.87 19.28 -28.74
N PRO A 654 13.05 19.58 -29.77
CA PRO A 654 12.94 18.70 -30.92
C PRO A 654 14.32 18.42 -31.52
N LYS A 655 14.66 17.14 -31.74
CA LYS A 655 15.99 16.66 -32.21
C LYS A 655 16.55 17.39 -33.44
N PHE A 656 15.72 18.10 -34.21
CA PHE A 656 16.21 18.91 -35.33
C PHE A 656 16.98 20.17 -34.88
N ILE A 657 16.67 20.75 -33.71
CA ILE A 657 17.31 21.98 -33.23
C ILE A 657 18.71 21.71 -32.68
N GLU A 658 18.97 20.54 -32.10
CA GLU A 658 20.33 20.14 -31.66
C GLU A 658 21.35 20.13 -32.81
N LYS A 659 20.90 19.93 -34.07
CA LYS A 659 21.78 19.94 -35.24
C LYS A 659 22.14 21.35 -35.74
N LEU A 660 21.42 22.39 -35.34
CA LEU A 660 21.65 23.76 -35.81
C LEU A 660 22.63 24.53 -34.92
N THR A 661 22.87 24.08 -33.69
CA THR A 661 23.75 24.76 -32.73
C THR A 661 25.25 24.50 -32.92
N THR A 662 25.68 23.83 -34.00
CA THR A 662 27.11 23.60 -34.31
C THR A 662 27.68 24.52 -35.39
N LEU A 663 27.11 25.72 -35.62
CA LEU A 663 27.69 26.71 -36.53
C LEU A 663 28.41 27.82 -35.75
N SER A 664 29.74 27.83 -35.90
CA SER A 664 30.70 28.72 -35.25
C SER A 664 30.50 30.21 -35.59
N PRO A 665 30.90 31.11 -34.67
CA PRO A 665 30.50 32.52 -34.68
C PRO A 665 31.42 33.36 -35.55
N ARG A 666 30.84 34.27 -36.34
CA ARG A 666 31.59 35.27 -37.10
C ARG A 666 31.25 36.68 -36.60
N GLU A 667 32.22 37.18 -35.83
CA GLU A 667 32.73 38.55 -35.73
C GLU A 667 31.76 39.74 -35.74
N THR A 668 31.66 40.29 -34.53
CA THR A 668 31.43 41.66 -34.09
C THR A 668 32.20 42.74 -34.87
N ASN A 669 31.51 43.84 -35.18
CA ASN A 669 32.04 45.22 -35.27
C ASN A 669 30.81 46.14 -35.07
N SER A 670 30.62 46.74 -33.90
CA SER A 670 31.24 47.98 -33.39
C SER A 670 30.55 49.25 -33.90
N ASP A 671 30.13 50.03 -32.90
CA ASP A 671 30.08 51.49 -32.85
C ASP A 671 28.77 52.28 -33.05
N ALA A 672 28.52 53.03 -31.96
CA ALA A 672 28.13 54.44 -31.89
C ALA A 672 26.64 54.81 -32.01
N THR A 673 26.05 54.96 -30.82
CA THR A 673 25.23 56.10 -30.35
C THR A 673 25.15 57.32 -31.27
N SER A 674 23.92 57.74 -31.63
CA SER A 674 23.25 58.95 -31.12
C SER A 674 22.05 59.40 -31.98
N THR A 675 20.87 59.28 -31.37
CA THR A 675 19.75 60.25 -31.32
C THR A 675 19.38 61.16 -32.52
N THR A 676 18.11 60.96 -32.94
CA THR A 676 17.04 61.95 -33.31
C THR A 676 16.98 62.53 -34.74
N PRO A 677 15.79 62.91 -35.27
CA PRO A 677 14.50 62.22 -35.21
C PRO A 677 13.76 62.13 -36.58
N VAL A 678 13.05 61.01 -36.73
CA VAL A 678 11.77 60.73 -37.42
C VAL A 678 11.21 61.77 -38.42
N PRO A 679 11.22 61.47 -39.73
CA PRO A 679 10.35 62.12 -40.71
C PRO A 679 9.04 61.33 -40.88
N PHE A 680 7.94 62.07 -40.73
CA PHE A 680 6.56 61.63 -40.86
C PHE A 680 6.20 61.42 -42.35
N VAL A 681 5.92 60.19 -42.79
CA VAL A 681 5.43 59.90 -44.16
C VAL A 681 4.16 59.05 -44.13
N LYS A 682 3.17 59.52 -44.91
CA LYS A 682 1.73 59.27 -44.85
C LYS A 682 1.29 57.90 -45.43
N ALA A 683 0.50 57.17 -44.63
CA ALA A 683 -0.79 56.54 -44.94
C ALA A 683 -1.10 55.96 -46.35
N ALA A 684 -0.18 55.25 -47.00
CA ALA A 684 -0.50 54.40 -48.16
C ALA A 684 -0.32 52.88 -47.92
N GLN A 685 0.13 52.45 -46.73
CA GLN A 685 0.47 51.04 -46.45
C GLN A 685 -0.70 50.16 -45.94
N ASN A 686 -1.85 50.74 -45.57
CA ASN A 686 -2.93 49.93 -44.98
C ASN A 686 -3.65 49.02 -45.98
N SER A 687 -3.64 49.34 -47.28
CA SER A 687 -4.35 48.54 -48.28
C SER A 687 -3.62 47.24 -48.67
N THR A 688 -2.28 47.23 -48.62
CA THR A 688 -1.49 46.03 -48.93
C THR A 688 -1.51 45.05 -47.75
N MET A 689 -1.41 45.56 -46.52
CA MET A 689 -1.51 44.75 -45.30
C MET A 689 -2.84 43.98 -45.22
N LEU A 690 -3.98 44.66 -45.44
CA LEU A 690 -5.29 44.02 -45.38
C LEU A 690 -5.45 42.93 -46.45
N SER A 691 -4.97 43.19 -47.68
CA SER A 691 -4.99 42.20 -48.77
C SER A 691 -4.17 40.95 -48.44
N VAL A 692 -2.98 41.12 -47.86
CA VAL A 692 -2.12 40.00 -47.44
C VAL A 692 -2.77 39.20 -46.31
N THR A 693 -3.37 39.86 -45.32
CA THR A 693 -4.06 39.17 -44.21
C THR A 693 -5.25 38.34 -44.71
N VAL A 694 -6.05 38.88 -45.64
CA VAL A 694 -7.17 38.15 -46.25
C VAL A 694 -6.67 36.95 -47.05
N ALA A 695 -5.59 37.10 -47.83
CA ALA A 695 -5.00 35.99 -48.58
C ALA A 695 -4.49 34.85 -47.68
N ILE A 696 -3.83 35.19 -46.57
CA ILE A 696 -3.37 34.21 -45.56
C ILE A 696 -4.57 33.52 -44.91
N GLY A 697 -5.61 34.28 -44.54
CA GLY A 697 -6.83 33.74 -43.96
C GLY A 697 -7.54 32.74 -44.88
N CYS A 698 -7.66 33.06 -46.17
CA CYS A 698 -8.22 32.15 -47.17
C CYS A 698 -7.34 30.90 -47.38
N GLY A 699 -6.01 31.04 -47.37
CA GLY A 699 -5.08 29.91 -47.48
C GLY A 699 -5.20 28.93 -46.30
N LEU A 700 -5.33 29.44 -45.07
CA LEU A 700 -5.53 28.63 -43.88
C LEU A 700 -6.90 27.94 -43.87
N LEU A 701 -7.95 28.62 -44.33
CA LEU A 701 -9.27 28.02 -44.47
C LEU A 701 -9.25 26.86 -45.47
N PHE A 702 -8.59 27.04 -46.62
CA PHE A 702 -8.46 26.00 -47.63
C PHE A 702 -7.67 24.79 -47.10
N LEU A 703 -6.58 25.03 -46.36
CA LEU A 703 -5.81 23.98 -45.70
C LEU A 703 -6.68 23.17 -44.72
N ASN A 704 -7.49 23.83 -43.90
CA ASN A 704 -8.39 23.17 -42.96
C ASN A 704 -9.47 22.33 -43.67
N ILE A 705 -10.00 22.81 -44.80
CA ILE A 705 -10.93 22.04 -45.64
C ILE A 705 -10.25 20.79 -46.21
N CYS A 706 -9.00 20.91 -46.69
CA CYS A 706 -8.23 19.77 -47.19
C CYS A 706 -7.94 18.74 -46.10
N ILE A 707 -7.59 19.17 -44.89
CA ILE A 707 -7.38 18.29 -43.73
C ILE A 707 -8.69 17.59 -43.37
N GLY A 708 -9.81 18.32 -43.31
CA GLY A 708 -11.13 17.77 -43.04
C GLY A 708 -11.56 16.72 -44.08
N LEU A 709 -11.32 16.98 -45.36
CA LEU A 709 -11.57 16.03 -46.46
C LEU A 709 -10.65 14.80 -46.37
N GLY A 710 -9.39 14.98 -45.96
CA GLY A 710 -8.44 13.89 -45.72
C GLY A 710 -8.90 12.97 -44.59
N LEU A 711 -9.29 13.55 -43.46
CA LEU A 711 -9.85 12.80 -42.31
C LEU A 711 -11.15 12.10 -42.67
N TYR A 712 -12.05 12.78 -43.40
CA TYR A 712 -13.30 12.17 -43.88
C TYR A 712 -13.04 10.97 -44.80
N ARG A 713 -12.09 11.09 -45.74
CA ARG A 713 -11.67 9.95 -46.60
C ARG A 713 -11.07 8.81 -45.79
N GLN A 714 -10.28 9.11 -44.75
CA GLN A 714 -9.67 8.09 -43.90
C GLN A 714 -10.71 7.35 -43.05
N CYS A 715 -11.71 8.06 -42.51
CA CYS A 715 -12.84 7.46 -41.81
C CYS A 715 -13.68 6.59 -42.75
N ASN A 716 -13.98 7.06 -43.95
CA ASN A 716 -14.78 6.32 -44.92
C ASN A 716 -14.07 5.03 -45.39
N LYS A 717 -12.74 5.06 -45.60
CA LYS A 717 -11.94 3.84 -45.87
C LYS A 717 -12.02 2.83 -44.73
N LYS A 718 -11.96 3.27 -43.47
CA LYS A 718 -12.09 2.37 -42.31
C LYS A 718 -13.49 1.73 -42.26
N GLU A 719 -14.53 2.48 -42.60
CA GLU A 719 -15.90 1.97 -42.63
C GLU A 719 -16.11 0.96 -43.76
N GLU A 720 -15.59 1.21 -44.97
CA GLU A 720 -15.57 0.23 -46.06
C GLU A 720 -14.82 -1.04 -45.68
N THR A 721 -13.70 -0.92 -44.97
CA THR A 721 -12.92 -2.08 -44.52
C THR A 721 -13.70 -2.91 -43.50
N LYS A 722 -14.42 -2.26 -42.57
CA LYS A 722 -15.34 -2.93 -41.64
C LYS A 722 -16.49 -3.63 -42.37
N LYS A 723 -17.12 -2.98 -43.36
CA LYS A 723 -18.20 -3.58 -44.17
C LYS A 723 -17.71 -4.80 -44.96
N LYS A 724 -16.52 -4.73 -45.55
CA LYS A 724 -15.89 -5.88 -46.24
C LYS A 724 -15.59 -7.03 -45.28
N LEU A 725 -15.07 -6.74 -44.09
CA LEU A 725 -14.80 -7.77 -43.08
C LEU A 725 -16.09 -8.44 -42.59
N GLN A 726 -17.15 -7.66 -42.37
CA GLN A 726 -18.48 -8.18 -41.99
C GLN A 726 -19.09 -9.07 -43.08
N LEU A 727 -19.02 -8.65 -44.35
CA LEU A 727 -19.47 -9.45 -45.49
C LEU A 727 -18.70 -10.77 -45.61
N GLN A 728 -17.38 -10.73 -45.39
CA GLN A 728 -16.52 -11.92 -45.40
C GLN A 728 -16.87 -12.88 -44.25
N TYR A 729 -17.17 -12.34 -43.06
CA TYR A 729 -17.66 -13.15 -41.94
C TYR A 729 -19.03 -13.75 -42.21
N GLN A 730 -19.96 -13.00 -42.81
CA GLN A 730 -21.30 -13.49 -43.14
C GLN A 730 -21.26 -14.63 -44.17
N THR A 731 -20.41 -14.50 -45.20
CA THR A 731 -20.18 -15.60 -46.17
C THR A 731 -19.55 -16.82 -45.52
N TYR A 732 -18.61 -16.62 -44.59
CA TYR A 732 -18.01 -17.72 -43.83
C TYR A 732 -19.05 -18.45 -42.97
N SER A 733 -19.92 -17.70 -42.27
CA SER A 733 -20.99 -18.30 -41.45
C SER A 733 -22.08 -19.00 -42.26
N ALA A 734 -22.41 -18.50 -43.45
CA ALA A 734 -23.40 -19.14 -44.33
C ALA A 734 -22.87 -20.47 -44.90
N ASN A 735 -21.58 -20.53 -45.27
CA ASN A 735 -20.97 -21.76 -45.76
C ASN A 735 -20.79 -22.81 -44.65
N TYR A 736 -20.61 -22.38 -43.40
CA TYR A 736 -20.48 -23.31 -42.27
C TYR A 736 -21.78 -24.03 -41.93
N GLN A 737 -22.95 -23.45 -42.22
CA GLN A 737 -24.24 -24.09 -41.96
C GLN A 737 -24.65 -25.12 -43.03
N LEU A 738 -24.01 -25.12 -44.21
CA LEU A 738 -24.33 -26.07 -45.29
C LEU A 738 -23.53 -27.38 -45.23
N ASN A 739 -22.42 -27.45 -44.49
CA ASN A 739 -21.58 -28.65 -44.44
C ASN A 739 -21.79 -29.54 -43.19
N ALA A 740 -22.87 -29.33 -42.42
CA ALA A 740 -23.15 -30.08 -41.20
C ALA A 740 -23.91 -31.41 -41.42
N THR A 741 -24.02 -31.93 -42.64
CA THR A 741 -24.70 -33.20 -42.95
C THR A 741 -23.79 -34.42 -43.16
N ASP A 742 -22.47 -34.31 -43.07
CA ASP A 742 -21.55 -35.45 -43.33
C ASP A 742 -20.81 -36.00 -42.10
N MET A 743 -21.49 -36.12 -40.95
CA MET A 743 -20.93 -36.80 -39.76
C MET A 743 -21.81 -37.97 -39.29
N ASN A 744 -22.13 -38.88 -40.22
CA ASN A 744 -22.79 -40.16 -39.94
C ASN A 744 -21.83 -41.36 -39.99
N TYR A 745 -20.57 -41.15 -39.58
CA TYR A 745 -19.61 -42.23 -39.34
C TYR A 745 -19.12 -42.16 -37.90
N ILE A 746 -19.45 -43.20 -37.14
CA ILE A 746 -18.93 -43.72 -35.86
C ILE A 746 -20.12 -44.13 -34.97
N SER A 747 -20.90 -45.09 -35.47
CA SER A 747 -21.74 -45.97 -34.66
C SER A 747 -21.26 -47.39 -34.92
N ASN A 748 -20.28 -47.87 -34.15
CA ASN A 748 -20.01 -49.28 -33.83
C ASN A 748 -18.59 -49.45 -33.28
N VAL A 749 -18.40 -49.16 -31.98
CA VAL A 749 -17.39 -49.87 -31.18
C VAL A 749 -18.01 -50.10 -29.80
N GLY A 750 -18.76 -51.19 -29.68
CA GLY A 750 -19.14 -51.76 -28.39
C GLY A 750 -17.95 -52.50 -27.81
N GLY A 751 -17.51 -52.08 -26.62
CA GLY A 751 -16.42 -52.69 -25.87
C GLY A 751 -16.51 -52.28 -24.41
N HIS A 752 -17.31 -53.03 -23.65
CA HIS A 752 -17.47 -52.87 -22.20
C HIS A 752 -16.16 -53.17 -21.46
N GLN A 753 -15.56 -52.16 -20.83
CA GLN A 753 -14.69 -52.34 -19.67
C GLN A 753 -15.23 -51.48 -18.52
N GLN A 754 -15.92 -52.15 -17.60
CA GLN A 754 -16.41 -51.60 -16.33
C GLN A 754 -15.20 -51.30 -15.42
N LEU A 755 -14.91 -50.02 -15.22
CA LEU A 755 -14.03 -49.56 -14.15
C LEU A 755 -14.78 -49.65 -12.82
N ASN A 756 -14.34 -50.58 -11.97
CA ASN A 756 -14.83 -50.80 -10.62
C ASN A 756 -14.64 -49.55 -9.74
N TYR A 757 -15.74 -48.90 -9.39
CA TYR A 757 -15.78 -47.87 -8.36
C TYR A 757 -15.61 -48.53 -6.98
N MET A 758 -14.52 -48.22 -6.27
CA MET A 758 -14.40 -48.52 -4.85
C MET A 758 -15.43 -47.68 -4.07
N PRO A 759 -16.33 -48.31 -3.29
CA PRO A 759 -17.31 -47.59 -2.48
C PRO A 759 -16.65 -46.95 -1.24
N LEU A 760 -17.09 -45.72 -0.94
CA LEU A 760 -16.62 -44.94 0.22
C LEU A 760 -16.87 -45.70 1.55
N PRO A 761 -15.94 -45.59 2.52
CA PRO A 761 -16.14 -46.14 3.85
C PRO A 761 -17.26 -45.40 4.61
N PRO A 762 -18.07 -46.13 5.40
CA PRO A 762 -19.24 -45.57 6.09
C PRO A 762 -18.85 -44.63 7.24
N PRO A 763 -19.68 -43.60 7.53
CA PRO A 763 -19.41 -42.59 8.53
C PRO A 763 -19.51 -43.14 9.97
N PRO A 764 -18.74 -42.57 10.91
CA PRO A 764 -18.65 -43.06 12.28
C PRO A 764 -19.97 -42.91 13.04
N THR A 765 -20.37 -44.00 13.70
CA THR A 765 -21.59 -44.14 14.49
C THR A 765 -21.56 -43.26 15.73
N LEU A 766 -22.35 -42.18 15.71
CA LEU A 766 -22.73 -41.39 16.88
C LEU A 766 -23.67 -42.23 17.75
N SER A 767 -23.12 -42.99 18.70
CA SER A 767 -23.90 -43.69 19.71
C SER A 767 -23.45 -43.27 21.10
N GLN A 768 -24.43 -42.95 21.93
CA GLN A 768 -24.39 -42.74 23.39
C GLN A 768 -23.98 -41.33 23.86
N ARG A 769 -24.92 -40.40 23.68
CA ARG A 769 -25.09 -39.22 24.53
C ARG A 769 -25.91 -39.65 25.77
N PRO A 770 -25.39 -39.58 27.00
CA PRO A 770 -26.19 -39.88 28.19
C PRO A 770 -27.22 -38.78 28.41
N SER A 771 -28.47 -39.19 28.56
CA SER A 771 -29.66 -38.37 28.82
C SER A 771 -29.53 -37.60 30.14
N ILE A 772 -29.47 -36.26 30.03
CA ILE A 772 -29.61 -35.35 31.16
C ILE A 772 -31.11 -35.24 31.45
N THR A 773 -31.59 -36.03 32.40
CA THR A 773 -32.91 -35.88 33.00
C THR A 773 -32.85 -34.77 34.05
N ASN A 774 -33.68 -33.74 33.84
CA ASN A 774 -34.00 -32.71 34.81
C ASN A 774 -34.65 -33.33 36.05
N SER A 775 -34.03 -33.19 37.22
CA SER A 775 -34.72 -33.32 38.50
C SER A 775 -34.23 -32.27 39.48
N MET A 776 -35.20 -31.60 40.08
CA MET A 776 -35.14 -30.42 40.92
C MET A 776 -34.40 -30.63 42.25
N THR A 777 -33.76 -29.55 42.70
CA THR A 777 -33.67 -29.01 44.08
C THR A 777 -32.99 -29.76 45.24
N ALA A 778 -32.20 -28.95 45.96
CA ALA A 778 -31.88 -28.97 47.41
C ALA A 778 -30.52 -29.60 47.83
N PRO A 779 -29.91 -29.17 48.96
CA PRO A 779 -28.76 -28.26 48.89
C PRO A 779 -27.49 -28.78 49.60
N LEU A 780 -26.38 -28.10 49.30
CA LEU A 780 -25.18 -27.87 50.14
C LEU A 780 -24.74 -29.04 51.04
N ASP A 781 -23.64 -29.68 50.67
CA ASP A 781 -22.65 -30.02 51.69
C ASP A 781 -21.20 -29.97 51.23
N SER A 782 -20.40 -29.68 52.23
CA SER A 782 -19.02 -29.22 52.30
C SER A 782 -17.93 -30.23 51.88
N THR A 783 -16.75 -29.67 51.56
CA THR A 783 -15.38 -30.26 51.63
C THR A 783 -15.00 -31.41 50.69
N SER A 784 -14.02 -31.18 49.81
CA SER A 784 -12.63 -31.64 50.04
C SER A 784 -11.69 -31.14 48.94
N SER A 785 -10.56 -30.62 49.41
CA SER A 785 -9.32 -30.29 48.72
C SER A 785 -8.84 -31.35 47.71
N LYS A 786 -8.35 -30.90 46.55
CA LYS A 786 -7.17 -31.51 45.92
C LYS A 786 -6.41 -30.46 45.10
N THR A 787 -5.21 -30.22 45.59
CA THR A 787 -4.10 -29.40 45.11
C THR A 787 -3.63 -29.85 43.73
N ASN A 788 -3.51 -28.92 42.78
CA ASN A 788 -2.63 -29.07 41.62
C ASN A 788 -1.63 -27.92 41.63
N GLU A 789 -0.37 -28.30 41.83
CA GLU A 789 0.81 -27.46 41.88
C GLU A 789 1.09 -26.85 40.51
N CYS A 790 1.10 -25.52 40.42
CA CYS A 790 1.71 -24.80 39.31
C CYS A 790 3.14 -24.45 39.70
N GLU A 791 4.11 -25.06 39.02
CA GLU A 791 5.52 -24.80 39.20
C GLU A 791 5.89 -23.36 38.84
N SER A 792 6.59 -22.75 39.79
CA SER A 792 7.03 -21.36 39.84
C SER A 792 8.22 -21.10 38.91
N GLY A 793 7.95 -20.59 37.70
CA GLY A 793 8.96 -19.97 36.85
C GLY A 793 9.37 -18.58 37.39
N ARG A 794 10.61 -18.47 37.88
CA ARG A 794 11.24 -17.26 38.44
C ARG A 794 11.07 -16.03 37.54
N ILE A 795 10.25 -15.08 37.96
CA ILE A 795 10.21 -13.72 37.40
C ILE A 795 11.35 -12.91 38.03
N GLY A 796 12.31 -12.53 37.20
CA GLY A 796 13.41 -11.65 37.55
C GLY A 796 12.92 -10.27 38.00
N SER A 797 13.50 -9.82 39.11
CA SER A 797 13.27 -8.58 39.83
C SER A 797 13.19 -7.33 38.96
N TYR A 798 11.99 -6.77 38.80
CA TYR A 798 11.82 -5.37 38.40
C TYR A 798 11.88 -4.49 39.65
N GLN A 799 12.92 -3.67 39.73
CA GLN A 799 13.09 -2.66 40.76
C GLN A 799 11.98 -1.59 40.63
N ASN A 800 11.18 -1.48 41.68
CA ASN A 800 10.17 -0.44 41.89
C ASN A 800 10.83 0.95 41.87
N TYR A 801 10.63 1.71 40.81
CA TYR A 801 10.70 3.17 40.85
C TYR A 801 9.33 3.70 41.27
N ASN A 802 9.18 3.90 42.57
CA ASN A 802 8.11 4.68 43.16
C ASN A 802 8.43 6.16 42.94
N ASP A 803 7.80 6.79 41.95
CA ASP A 803 7.58 8.24 41.97
C ASP A 803 6.07 8.49 41.98
N ALA A 804 5.56 8.63 43.20
CA ALA A 804 4.24 9.16 43.47
C ALA A 804 4.28 10.67 43.24
N THR A 805 3.35 11.20 42.43
CA THR A 805 2.64 12.48 42.65
C THR A 805 1.77 12.82 41.43
N HIS A 806 0.58 13.36 41.72
CA HIS A 806 -0.47 13.82 40.80
C HIS A 806 -1.46 12.79 40.26
N ASN A 807 -2.21 12.21 41.20
CA ASN A 807 -3.62 11.86 41.00
C ASN A 807 -4.44 13.17 40.91
N ASP A 808 -4.68 13.68 39.70
CA ASP A 808 -5.77 14.63 39.45
C ASP A 808 -6.91 13.89 38.75
N ALA A 809 -7.78 13.33 39.57
CA ALA A 809 -9.05 12.76 39.17
C ALA A 809 -10.00 13.90 38.70
N LEU A 810 -10.02 14.15 37.39
CA LEU A 810 -11.05 14.96 36.74
C LEU A 810 -12.37 14.16 36.69
N ILE A 811 -13.02 14.05 37.85
CA ILE A 811 -14.44 13.67 37.95
C ILE A 811 -15.25 14.85 37.39
N THR A 812 -15.48 14.84 36.09
CA THR A 812 -16.40 15.78 35.45
C THR A 812 -17.81 15.25 35.68
N LYS A 813 -18.52 15.85 36.65
CA LYS A 813 -19.94 15.60 36.95
C LYS A 813 -20.78 15.69 35.66
N CYS A 814 -21.29 14.56 35.20
CA CYS A 814 -22.38 14.50 34.22
C CYS A 814 -23.68 14.94 34.92
N ASN A 815 -24.05 16.21 34.77
CA ASN A 815 -25.41 16.64 35.09
C ASN A 815 -26.37 16.12 34.02
N HIS A 816 -27.30 15.27 34.46
CA HIS A 816 -28.48 14.86 33.71
C HIS A 816 -29.26 16.09 33.24
N PHE A 817 -29.23 16.38 31.94
CA PHE A 817 -30.27 17.17 31.28
C PHE A 817 -31.27 16.21 30.65
N GLN A 818 -32.44 16.08 31.29
CA GLN A 818 -33.66 15.55 30.69
C GLN A 818 -34.22 16.66 29.79
N GLU A 819 -34.07 16.54 28.47
CA GLU A 819 -34.80 17.39 27.53
C GLU A 819 -35.94 16.58 26.90
N GLN A 820 -37.15 17.08 27.12
CA GLN A 820 -38.42 16.56 26.63
C GLN A 820 -38.54 16.73 25.11
N GLU A 821 -39.05 15.70 24.43
CA GLU A 821 -39.37 15.69 23.01
C GLU A 821 -40.34 16.84 22.64
N PRO A 822 -40.01 17.66 21.62
CA PRO A 822 -40.97 18.61 21.08
C PRO A 822 -41.91 17.89 20.10
N LEU A 823 -43.17 17.81 20.49
CA LEU A 823 -44.32 17.39 19.70
C LEU A 823 -44.42 18.25 18.42
N LEU A 824 -44.15 17.62 17.27
CA LEU A 824 -44.37 18.17 15.94
C LEU A 824 -45.87 18.37 15.68
N SER A 825 -46.35 19.60 15.82
CA SER A 825 -47.69 20.00 15.40
C SER A 825 -47.75 20.15 13.87
N THR A 826 -48.61 19.34 13.28
CA THR A 826 -49.02 19.37 11.88
C THR A 826 -49.83 20.64 11.56
N THR A 827 -49.36 21.50 10.66
CA THR A 827 -50.21 22.29 9.74
C THR A 827 -49.36 23.19 8.86
N SER A 828 -49.33 22.92 7.55
CA SER A 828 -49.77 23.83 6.49
C SER A 828 -49.15 23.40 5.16
N LYS A 829 -49.96 22.69 4.38
CA LYS A 829 -49.73 22.42 2.96
C LYS A 829 -49.83 23.74 2.18
N THR A 830 -48.79 24.10 1.46
CA THR A 830 -48.91 24.97 0.26
C THR A 830 -47.95 24.45 -0.81
N PRO A 831 -48.44 24.14 -2.02
CA PRO A 831 -47.67 23.43 -3.04
C PRO A 831 -46.83 24.41 -3.86
N ILE A 832 -45.51 24.25 -3.82
CA ILE A 832 -44.60 24.93 -4.74
C ILE A 832 -44.41 24.03 -5.96
N GLY A 833 -44.64 24.62 -7.13
CA GLY A 833 -44.81 23.98 -8.42
C GLY A 833 -43.63 23.15 -8.91
N SER A 834 -44.00 22.26 -9.83
CA SER A 834 -43.16 21.25 -10.47
C SER A 834 -41.93 21.83 -11.16
N LEU A 835 -40.75 21.57 -10.59
CA LEU A 835 -39.50 21.56 -11.33
C LEU A 835 -39.31 20.17 -11.93
N ARG A 836 -39.63 20.05 -13.23
CA ARG A 836 -39.30 18.87 -14.04
C ARG A 836 -37.77 18.77 -14.14
N VAL A 837 -37.17 17.94 -13.29
CA VAL A 837 -35.77 17.52 -13.43
C VAL A 837 -35.72 16.49 -14.56
N GLY A 838 -35.19 16.91 -15.70
CA GLY A 838 -34.94 16.04 -16.85
C GLY A 838 -33.94 14.95 -16.49
N ILE A 839 -34.38 13.70 -16.55
CA ILE A 839 -33.54 12.52 -16.40
C ILE A 839 -32.80 12.31 -17.71
N SER A 840 -31.47 12.48 -17.68
CA SER A 840 -30.59 12.14 -18.80
C SER A 840 -30.65 10.65 -19.12
N PRO A 841 -30.91 10.23 -20.37
CA PRO A 841 -31.07 8.83 -20.74
C PRO A 841 -29.70 8.19 -21.06
N THR A 842 -28.88 7.94 -20.04
CA THR A 842 -27.68 7.11 -20.16
C THR A 842 -27.44 6.30 -18.89
N CYS A 843 -28.34 5.37 -18.58
CA CYS A 843 -28.06 4.28 -17.64
C CYS A 843 -28.47 2.95 -18.31
N PRO A 844 -27.51 2.06 -18.64
CA PRO A 844 -27.81 0.73 -19.15
C PRO A 844 -28.54 -0.08 -18.06
N LYS A 845 -29.77 -0.45 -18.42
CA LYS A 845 -30.70 -1.32 -17.69
C LYS A 845 -30.01 -2.47 -16.94
N HIS A 846 -30.09 -2.47 -15.60
CA HIS A 846 -30.21 -3.71 -14.83
C HIS A 846 -31.67 -4.17 -14.87
N GLY A 847 -32.06 -4.78 -15.99
CA GLY A 847 -33.28 -5.56 -16.11
C GLY A 847 -32.92 -7.03 -16.10
N ARG A 848 -32.83 -7.66 -14.93
CA ARG A 848 -32.92 -9.12 -14.84
C ARG A 848 -34.39 -9.48 -14.70
N ALA A 849 -34.88 -10.10 -15.76
CA ALA A 849 -36.25 -10.54 -15.93
C ALA A 849 -36.66 -11.52 -14.83
N ALA A 850 -37.70 -11.15 -14.08
CA ALA A 850 -38.53 -12.10 -13.38
C ALA A 850 -39.26 -12.94 -14.44
N MET A 851 -38.68 -14.09 -14.82
CA MET A 851 -39.44 -15.11 -15.52
C MET A 851 -40.34 -15.82 -14.51
N ALA A 852 -41.58 -15.37 -14.45
CA ALA A 852 -42.68 -16.15 -13.94
C ALA A 852 -42.92 -17.35 -14.87
N GLN A 853 -42.68 -18.57 -14.40
CA GLN A 853 -43.31 -19.76 -14.95
C GLN A 853 -43.93 -20.59 -13.82
N ALA A 854 -45.25 -20.45 -13.76
CA ALA A 854 -46.27 -21.47 -13.48
C ALA A 854 -45.94 -22.61 -12.50
N SER A 855 -46.57 -22.49 -11.33
CA SER A 855 -47.30 -23.55 -10.60
C SER A 855 -47.21 -24.98 -11.15
N GLY A 856 -46.57 -25.87 -10.40
CA GLY A 856 -46.60 -27.31 -10.68
C GLY A 856 -46.02 -28.16 -9.55
N LYS A 857 -46.88 -28.53 -8.59
CA LYS A 857 -46.79 -29.65 -7.63
C LYS A 857 -45.56 -29.76 -6.71
N ALA A 858 -45.87 -29.59 -5.43
CA ALA A 858 -45.06 -30.03 -4.30
C ALA A 858 -44.67 -31.51 -4.41
N VAL A 859 -43.37 -31.77 -4.44
CA VAL A 859 -42.79 -33.06 -4.04
C VAL A 859 -41.77 -32.74 -2.96
N SER A 860 -42.06 -33.21 -1.76
CA SER A 860 -41.19 -33.19 -0.59
C SER A 860 -39.93 -34.02 -0.87
N LEU A 861 -38.77 -33.36 -0.99
CA LEU A 861 -37.46 -34.00 -0.91
C LEU A 861 -36.76 -33.50 0.36
N SER A 862 -37.09 -34.17 1.45
CA SER A 862 -36.25 -34.25 2.64
C SER A 862 -34.95 -34.96 2.29
N GLY A 863 -33.80 -34.32 2.53
CA GLY A 863 -32.49 -34.98 2.50
C GLY A 863 -31.49 -34.37 1.54
N LEU A 864 -31.04 -33.14 1.81
CA LEU A 864 -29.76 -32.65 1.29
C LEU A 864 -28.96 -32.12 2.48
N THR A 865 -28.17 -33.03 3.04
CA THR A 865 -27.10 -32.76 4.00
C THR A 865 -26.09 -31.82 3.37
N ALA A 866 -25.91 -30.65 3.98
CA ALA A 866 -24.85 -29.71 3.67
C ALA A 866 -23.49 -30.37 3.93
N GLY A 867 -22.72 -30.62 2.88
CA GLY A 867 -21.42 -31.28 2.97
C GLY A 867 -20.74 -31.38 1.62
N GLY A 868 -20.81 -30.33 0.80
CA GLY A 868 -20.03 -30.20 -0.41
C GLY A 868 -18.92 -29.20 -0.18
N HIS A 869 -17.72 -29.67 0.16
CA HIS A 869 -16.51 -28.86 0.16
C HIS A 869 -16.21 -28.44 -1.29
N ALA A 870 -16.69 -27.28 -1.70
CA ALA A 870 -16.20 -26.62 -2.90
C ALA A 870 -14.80 -26.09 -2.59
N LEU A 871 -13.78 -26.81 -3.07
CA LEU A 871 -12.41 -26.32 -3.16
C LEU A 871 -12.41 -25.13 -4.13
N GLU A 872 -12.46 -23.91 -3.58
CA GLU A 872 -12.40 -22.70 -4.40
C GLU A 872 -10.97 -22.43 -4.88
N GLU A 873 -10.91 -22.20 -6.18
CA GLU A 873 -9.75 -21.99 -7.00
C GLU A 873 -9.09 -20.65 -6.62
N ILE A 874 -7.92 -20.66 -5.95
CA ILE A 874 -6.95 -19.52 -5.89
C ILE A 874 -6.96 -18.73 -7.20
N GLN A 875 -7.52 -17.52 -7.14
CA GLN A 875 -7.67 -16.60 -8.25
C GLN A 875 -6.35 -15.83 -8.45
N VAL A 876 -5.71 -16.04 -9.60
CA VAL A 876 -4.68 -15.13 -10.16
C VAL A 876 -5.35 -14.26 -11.20
#